data_AF-A0A9X8CYP1-F1
#
_entry.id   AF-A0A9X8CYP1-F1
#
_cell.length_a   1.000
_cell.length_b   1.000
_cell.length_c   1.000
_cell.angle_alpha   90.00
_cell.angle_beta   90.00
_cell.angle_gamma   90.00
#
_symmetry.space_group_name_H-M   'P 1'
#
loop_
_entity.id
_entity.type
_entity.pdbx_description
1 polymer ?
#
loop_
_entity_poly.entity_id
_entity_poly.type
_entity_poly.pdbx_seq_one_letter_code
_entity_poly.pdbx_strand_id
1 'polypeptide(L)'
;MIKKIFGFLFSPLLLTLLALIVVALLIWWVGPLVKIGALAPLESEMTRAIVIGVIVLIVLLRALYRRWRARRASQHLTDGLMKAPAAAKTGAPVDGEQKILDTRFSEAVATLKQMRLHAAGKKPGWRDWLSISGGSYLYDLPWYVFIGAPGAGKTTALVNSGLSFPLAEKFGPGAIRGVGGTRNCDWWFTDEAVLIDTAGRYTTQDSQQSEDKSAWEGFLGLLKKARPRRPLNGVFLTVSVGDLLSQGPEARTQLAASIRARLLELDSKLTTRLPVYVLVTKSDLLYGLTDYFDDLGKEQRAQVFGFTLPADENVQLEEKGLSAAFHREFGLLHNRINDGLIARMQRETDGTRRAAIFGFPAQFGSVGPLLSDLLEQVFTGSRFAQPPWVRGVYFTSGTQEGSPIDRVMGSLARSFGIERAMLAPQKSSGRSYFLTALLREVVFPEQRLAGADVKLERRRHTLRLAGVAAMTLVTVGLLAAWGYSTWQNTNYLKSVEARVEPAQKTLAALPARVQNLVEVAPVLQGLRDIWKTPDNRQGDEPLSMTLGLYQGDKLDAAAMLTHQRALNDAFLPQIAKRIEDQLRTAQKDNLEFTYEALKSYLMLYQPERFDAEALKAWITLDWSRNLDRGIPEDQRKALEDQLDVLIAQGPPRSPLKMDENLVRSVRAVLASYPLEQRVFSRLKRQRASKDIPAFSVAQATGPSGPLVFERISGKPLSEGVPGMFTYDGYHKRFQNEVVVLTGLLAAEDPWVLGQDRNTSERLRDAAALGALTDRVRRLYLEEYVKQWEALLADVRLIRVSGLEKNIETARILSGVDSPLANFLRAVVKQTTLIPAADANKDVVSKATETVRNTRKGLEDLFGSDPGKQVAPGKRIESIVDDRFESLRRLVTAGGPNQPAPIDDALKLFNEVYVYLNAVDTAVKGRTSPPPGDVAGKLKSDAGRLPEPVRSMIENLSQTGAAQAQVAERGNLSQDLRPVTEFCARAIAGRYPFVQSSKRDVLPEDFGQMFGAGGLMDDFFQKRLAAIVDTSTRPWRYKPVAERGAITTQALAQFERAARIKDIFFRGGGRGPSMRLDFKPVEMDAGITQFILDVDGQLVKYAHGPVVPMAVQWPGPKGSNQVRVQVSPPSTTGSSGSAMDGPWALFRTLDEGQLEAGDAPEKFFITFQVGARKTRFEVTTNSVQHPIRLKELREFSCPEGL
;
A
#
# COMPACT_ATOMS: atom_id res chain seq x y z
N MET A 1 -43.51 -4.71 -35.44
CA MET A 1 -42.15 -4.18 -35.14
C MET A 1 -41.42 -4.95 -34.04
N ILE A 2 -41.99 -5.09 -32.83
CA ILE A 2 -41.35 -5.65 -31.62
C ILE A 2 -40.45 -6.89 -31.87
N LYS A 3 -40.93 -7.95 -32.55
CA LYS A 3 -40.10 -9.14 -32.86
C LYS A 3 -38.80 -8.84 -33.62
N LYS A 4 -38.76 -7.83 -34.50
CA LYS A 4 -37.53 -7.42 -35.21
C LYS A 4 -36.55 -6.68 -34.29
N ILE A 5 -37.07 -5.86 -33.37
CA ILE A 5 -36.27 -5.11 -32.37
C ILE A 5 -35.63 -6.09 -31.37
N PHE A 6 -36.42 -6.99 -30.77
CA PHE A 6 -35.91 -8.05 -29.91
C PHE A 6 -34.94 -8.98 -30.65
N GLY A 7 -35.22 -9.33 -31.91
CA GLY A 7 -34.32 -10.09 -32.76
C GLY A 7 -33.00 -9.37 -33.13
N PHE A 8 -32.91 -8.06 -32.95
CA PHE A 8 -31.68 -7.29 -33.08
C PHE A 8 -30.94 -7.19 -31.74
N LEU A 9 -31.63 -6.78 -30.67
CA LEU A 9 -31.11 -6.64 -29.30
C LEU A 9 -30.48 -7.94 -28.78
N PHE A 10 -31.15 -9.07 -28.98
CA PHE A 10 -30.65 -10.39 -28.58
C PHE A 10 -29.85 -11.10 -29.70
N SER A 11 -29.36 -10.35 -30.70
CA SER A 11 -28.49 -10.95 -31.70
C SER A 11 -27.12 -11.30 -31.08
N PRO A 12 -26.59 -12.52 -31.31
CA PRO A 12 -25.37 -12.95 -30.63
C PRO A 12 -24.15 -12.10 -31.00
N LEU A 13 -24.16 -11.49 -32.18
CA LEU A 13 -23.08 -10.59 -32.64
C LEU A 13 -23.13 -9.25 -31.90
N LEU A 14 -24.31 -8.65 -31.73
CA LEU A 14 -24.48 -7.44 -30.93
C LEU A 14 -24.12 -7.72 -29.46
N LEU A 15 -24.57 -8.83 -28.89
CA LEU A 15 -24.24 -9.21 -27.52
C LEU A 15 -22.73 -9.46 -27.33
N THR A 16 -22.03 -10.09 -28.28
CA THR A 16 -20.56 -10.22 -28.22
C THR A 16 -19.83 -8.89 -28.40
N LEU A 17 -20.37 -7.98 -29.22
CA LEU A 17 -19.80 -6.64 -29.39
C LEU A 17 -19.98 -5.82 -28.10
N LEU A 18 -21.17 -5.81 -27.52
CA LEU A 18 -21.47 -5.18 -26.24
C LEU A 18 -20.61 -5.76 -25.11
N ALA A 19 -20.46 -7.08 -25.03
CA ALA A 19 -19.58 -7.73 -24.05
C ALA A 19 -18.11 -7.33 -24.26
N LEU A 20 -17.62 -7.26 -25.50
CA LEU A 20 -16.27 -6.76 -25.81
C LEU A 20 -16.10 -5.29 -25.44
N ILE A 21 -17.10 -4.43 -25.71
CA ILE A 21 -17.09 -3.01 -25.34
C ILE A 21 -17.07 -2.86 -23.82
N VAL A 22 -17.91 -3.61 -23.09
CA VAL A 22 -17.92 -3.59 -21.61
C VAL A 22 -16.59 -4.07 -21.04
N VAL A 23 -16.03 -5.17 -21.56
CA VAL A 23 -14.70 -5.67 -21.12
C VAL A 23 -13.59 -4.68 -21.47
N ALA A 24 -13.64 -4.05 -22.64
CA ALA A 24 -12.67 -3.02 -23.04
C ALA A 24 -12.77 -1.77 -22.16
N LEU A 25 -13.99 -1.31 -21.83
CA LEU A 25 -14.22 -0.21 -20.90
C LEU A 25 -13.74 -0.55 -19.48
N LEU A 26 -13.98 -1.77 -19.00
CA LEU A 26 -13.44 -2.23 -17.71
C LEU A 26 -11.91 -2.25 -17.72
N ILE A 27 -11.26 -2.79 -18.75
CA ILE A 27 -9.79 -2.77 -18.86
C ILE A 27 -9.25 -1.34 -19.01
N TRP A 28 -9.96 -0.47 -19.72
CA TRP A 28 -9.52 0.90 -19.95
C TRP A 28 -9.61 1.78 -18.70
N TRP A 29 -10.75 1.72 -17.99
CA TRP A 29 -11.07 2.61 -16.86
C TRP A 29 -10.81 1.98 -15.49
N VAL A 30 -11.05 0.68 -15.31
CA VAL A 30 -10.81 -0.04 -14.05
C VAL A 30 -9.43 -0.71 -14.04
N GLY A 31 -8.88 -1.10 -15.20
CA GLY A 31 -7.56 -1.69 -15.32
C GLY A 31 -6.43 -0.94 -14.60
N PRO A 32 -6.30 0.40 -14.71
CA PRO A 32 -5.27 1.17 -13.99
C PRO A 32 -5.39 1.09 -12.47
N LEU A 33 -6.58 0.80 -11.94
CA LEU A 33 -6.82 0.63 -10.52
C LEU A 33 -6.34 -0.75 -10.04
N VAL A 34 -6.13 -1.73 -10.93
CA VAL A 34 -5.71 -3.09 -10.56
C VAL A 34 -4.19 -3.13 -10.33
N LYS A 35 -3.79 -2.89 -9.07
CA LYS A 35 -2.45 -3.18 -8.54
C LYS A 35 -2.38 -4.63 -8.01
N ILE A 36 -1.19 -5.21 -8.01
CA ILE A 36 -0.85 -6.49 -7.35
C ILE A 36 0.45 -6.26 -6.57
N GLY A 37 0.31 -5.77 -5.33
CA GLY A 37 1.42 -5.10 -4.66
C GLY A 37 1.92 -3.93 -5.51
N ALA A 38 3.25 -3.74 -5.59
CA ALA A 38 3.86 -2.67 -6.38
C ALA A 38 3.69 -2.81 -7.92
N LEU A 39 3.19 -3.94 -8.44
CA LEU A 39 2.99 -4.13 -9.88
C LEU A 39 1.61 -3.63 -10.32
N ALA A 40 1.59 -2.58 -11.16
CA ALA A 40 0.39 -2.06 -11.82
C ALA A 40 0.40 -2.41 -13.33
N PRO A 41 0.19 -3.69 -13.72
CA PRO A 41 0.43 -4.16 -15.10
C PRO A 41 -0.48 -3.49 -16.15
N LEU A 42 -1.59 -2.90 -15.74
CA LEU A 42 -2.57 -2.22 -16.61
C LEU A 42 -2.56 -0.69 -16.44
N GLU A 43 -1.57 -0.11 -15.78
CA GLU A 43 -1.41 1.35 -15.68
C GLU A 43 -1.13 1.97 -17.05
N SER A 44 -0.14 1.44 -17.77
CA SER A 44 0.23 1.89 -19.12
C SER A 44 -0.94 1.76 -20.11
N GLU A 45 -1.23 2.85 -20.82
CA GLU A 45 -2.18 2.88 -21.93
C GLU A 45 -1.82 1.88 -23.03
N MET A 46 -0.53 1.70 -23.30
CA MET A 46 -0.06 0.73 -24.29
C MET A 46 -0.34 -0.71 -23.83
N THR A 47 -0.15 -1.04 -22.55
CA THR A 47 -0.48 -2.38 -22.05
C THR A 47 -1.99 -2.63 -22.07
N ARG A 48 -2.82 -1.63 -21.71
CA ARG A 48 -4.29 -1.72 -21.85
C ARG A 48 -4.71 -1.93 -23.30
N ALA A 49 -4.14 -1.18 -24.25
CA ALA A 49 -4.40 -1.33 -25.67
C ALA A 49 -3.97 -2.71 -26.20
N ILE A 50 -2.81 -3.23 -25.77
CA ILE A 50 -2.33 -4.58 -26.10
C ILE A 50 -3.29 -5.65 -25.55
N VAL A 51 -3.70 -5.57 -24.28
CA VAL A 51 -4.59 -6.57 -23.67
C VAL A 51 -5.98 -6.55 -24.31
N ILE A 52 -6.55 -5.38 -24.58
CA ILE A 52 -7.80 -5.25 -25.34
C ILE A 52 -7.63 -5.81 -26.76
N GLY A 53 -6.52 -5.46 -27.43
CA GLY A 53 -6.17 -5.97 -28.77
C GLY A 53 -6.05 -7.50 -28.79
N VAL A 54 -5.42 -8.11 -27.78
CA VAL A 54 -5.31 -9.57 -27.62
C VAL A 54 -6.66 -10.22 -27.36
N ILE A 55 -7.53 -9.64 -26.53
CA ILE A 55 -8.88 -10.18 -26.28
C ILE A 55 -9.73 -10.09 -27.56
N VAL A 56 -9.71 -8.96 -28.26
CA VAL A 56 -10.38 -8.78 -29.56
C VAL A 56 -9.81 -9.76 -30.58
N LEU A 57 -8.49 -9.92 -30.66
CA LEU A 57 -7.82 -10.89 -31.53
C LEU A 57 -8.21 -12.33 -31.18
N ILE A 58 -8.31 -12.71 -29.91
CA ILE A 58 -8.77 -14.06 -29.49
C ILE A 58 -10.23 -14.28 -29.91
N VAL A 59 -11.11 -13.28 -29.75
CA VAL A 59 -12.51 -13.40 -30.20
C VAL A 59 -12.61 -13.45 -31.73
N LEU A 60 -11.83 -12.63 -32.44
CA LEU A 60 -11.73 -12.66 -33.91
C LEU A 60 -11.15 -13.99 -34.40
N LEU A 61 -10.05 -14.48 -33.85
CA LEU A 61 -9.45 -15.79 -34.16
C LEU A 61 -10.42 -16.92 -33.82
N ARG A 62 -11.19 -16.83 -32.72
CA ARG A 62 -12.23 -17.82 -32.40
C ARG A 62 -13.38 -17.76 -33.39
N ALA A 63 -13.78 -16.58 -33.87
CA ALA A 63 -14.79 -16.41 -34.91
C ALA A 63 -14.27 -16.91 -36.27
N LEU A 64 -13.01 -16.63 -36.61
CA LEU A 64 -12.32 -17.09 -37.81
C LEU A 64 -12.11 -18.60 -37.79
N TYR A 65 -11.75 -19.18 -36.65
CA TYR A 65 -11.62 -20.62 -36.43
C TYR A 65 -12.99 -21.30 -36.48
N ARG A 66 -14.06 -20.71 -35.92
CA ARG A 66 -15.43 -21.20 -36.12
C ARG A 66 -15.83 -21.14 -37.59
N ARG A 67 -15.50 -20.05 -38.31
CA ARG A 67 -15.77 -19.88 -39.75
C ARG A 67 -14.98 -20.87 -40.60
N TRP A 68 -13.72 -21.09 -40.29
CA TRP A 68 -12.84 -22.07 -40.93
C TRP A 68 -13.28 -23.49 -40.62
N ARG A 69 -13.64 -23.81 -39.38
CA ARG A 69 -14.18 -25.11 -38.97
C ARG A 69 -15.58 -25.37 -39.53
N ALA A 70 -16.42 -24.35 -39.71
CA ALA A 70 -17.72 -24.47 -40.38
C ALA A 70 -17.56 -24.66 -41.89
N ARG A 71 -16.62 -23.96 -42.52
CA ARG A 71 -16.19 -24.20 -43.91
C ARG A 71 -15.62 -25.61 -44.07
N ARG A 72 -14.66 -26.03 -43.23
CA ARG A 72 -14.11 -27.39 -43.20
C ARG A 72 -15.17 -28.44 -42.87
N ALA A 73 -16.14 -28.19 -42.00
CA ALA A 73 -17.21 -29.15 -41.72
C ALA A 73 -18.17 -29.27 -42.92
N SER A 74 -18.47 -28.16 -43.59
CA SER A 74 -19.24 -28.16 -44.85
C SER A 74 -18.48 -28.86 -45.99
N GLN A 75 -17.15 -28.65 -46.06
CA GLN A 75 -16.26 -29.32 -47.00
C GLN A 75 -16.10 -30.81 -46.66
N HIS A 76 -15.89 -31.20 -45.41
CA HIS A 76 -15.86 -32.60 -44.99
C HIS A 76 -17.21 -33.31 -45.12
N LEU A 77 -18.34 -32.58 -45.14
CA LEU A 77 -19.63 -33.13 -45.51
C LEU A 77 -19.73 -33.38 -47.02
N THR A 78 -19.18 -32.51 -47.89
CA THR A 78 -19.17 -32.75 -49.34
C THR A 78 -18.05 -33.71 -49.76
N ASP A 79 -16.80 -33.45 -49.39
CA ASP A 79 -15.61 -34.26 -49.66
C ASP A 79 -15.67 -35.63 -48.97
N GLY A 80 -16.29 -35.73 -47.78
CA GLY A 80 -16.51 -36.98 -47.04
C GLY A 80 -17.84 -37.68 -47.36
N LEU A 81 -18.53 -37.22 -48.41
CA LEU A 81 -19.54 -37.97 -49.15
C LEU A 81 -19.02 -38.32 -50.56
N MET A 82 -18.24 -37.43 -51.19
CA MET A 82 -17.59 -37.66 -52.49
C MET A 82 -16.39 -38.63 -52.41
N LYS A 83 -15.73 -38.74 -51.26
CA LYS A 83 -14.84 -39.85 -50.94
C LYS A 83 -15.60 -40.88 -50.12
N ALA A 84 -15.87 -42.02 -50.75
CA ALA A 84 -16.26 -43.25 -50.06
C ALA A 84 -15.31 -43.52 -48.87
N PRO A 85 -15.79 -44.13 -47.77
CA PRO A 85 -14.91 -44.51 -46.68
C PRO A 85 -13.79 -45.41 -47.21
N ALA A 86 -12.53 -45.10 -46.85
CA ALA A 86 -11.43 -46.02 -47.08
C ALA A 86 -11.79 -47.35 -46.41
N ALA A 87 -11.72 -48.45 -47.17
CA ALA A 87 -12.30 -49.73 -46.80
C ALA A 87 -11.89 -50.15 -45.38
N ALA A 88 -12.88 -50.41 -44.52
CA ALA A 88 -12.66 -51.22 -43.33
C ALA A 88 -12.18 -52.59 -43.80
N LYS A 89 -11.05 -53.07 -43.25
CA LYS A 89 -10.38 -54.31 -43.68
C LYS A 89 -11.14 -55.56 -43.22
N THR A 90 -12.28 -55.84 -43.84
CA THR A 90 -12.98 -57.14 -43.81
C THR A 90 -13.62 -57.36 -45.17
N GLY A 91 -13.24 -58.46 -45.84
CA GLY A 91 -13.50 -58.68 -47.26
C GLY A 91 -14.94 -59.10 -47.59
N ALA A 92 -15.85 -58.12 -47.67
CA ALA A 92 -17.12 -58.25 -48.36
C ALA A 92 -17.20 -57.19 -49.49
N PRO A 93 -17.77 -57.50 -50.66
CA PRO A 93 -17.95 -56.51 -51.72
C PRO A 93 -18.87 -55.39 -51.25
N VAL A 94 -18.48 -54.14 -51.50
CA VAL A 94 -19.36 -52.97 -51.29
C VAL A 94 -20.25 -52.86 -52.53
N ASP A 95 -21.47 -53.39 -52.41
CA ASP A 95 -22.44 -53.51 -53.50
C ASP A 95 -22.76 -52.17 -54.18
N GLY A 96 -23.06 -52.26 -55.47
CA GLY A 96 -23.37 -51.11 -56.31
C GLY A 96 -24.57 -50.29 -55.80
N GLU A 97 -25.54 -50.94 -55.16
CA GLU A 97 -26.74 -50.29 -54.61
C GLU A 97 -26.42 -49.23 -53.55
N GLN A 98 -25.49 -49.52 -52.62
CA GLN A 98 -25.13 -48.60 -51.55
C GLN A 98 -24.48 -47.32 -52.11
N LYS A 99 -23.62 -47.44 -53.13
CA LYS A 99 -23.00 -46.29 -53.80
C LYS A 99 -24.04 -45.41 -54.52
N ILE A 100 -25.08 -46.01 -55.10
CA ILE A 100 -26.18 -45.25 -55.73
C ILE A 100 -26.98 -44.48 -54.66
N LEU A 101 -27.22 -45.08 -53.49
CA LEU A 101 -27.86 -44.41 -52.36
C LEU A 101 -27.01 -43.26 -51.80
N ASP A 102 -25.71 -43.47 -51.58
CA ASP A 102 -24.75 -42.42 -51.16
C ASP A 102 -24.76 -41.22 -52.14
N THR A 103 -24.77 -41.51 -53.45
CA THR A 103 -24.78 -40.49 -54.51
C THR A 103 -26.09 -39.69 -54.51
N ARG A 104 -27.24 -40.37 -54.57
CA ARG A 104 -28.56 -39.72 -54.54
C ARG A 104 -28.81 -38.93 -53.26
N PHE A 105 -28.33 -39.42 -52.12
CA PHE A 105 -28.38 -38.71 -50.84
C PHE A 105 -27.59 -37.39 -50.89
N SER A 106 -26.42 -37.42 -51.51
CA SER A 106 -25.54 -36.25 -51.66
C SER A 106 -26.14 -35.20 -52.58
N GLU A 107 -26.72 -35.63 -53.71
CA GLU A 107 -27.49 -34.79 -54.63
C GLU A 107 -28.71 -34.15 -53.96
N ALA A 108 -29.47 -34.93 -53.18
CA ALA A 108 -30.61 -34.46 -52.40
C ALA A 108 -30.21 -33.37 -51.38
N VAL A 109 -29.14 -33.59 -50.62
CA VAL A 109 -28.61 -32.60 -49.66
C VAL A 109 -28.09 -31.33 -50.38
N ALA A 110 -27.44 -31.47 -51.53
CA ALA A 110 -27.00 -30.34 -52.33
C ALA A 110 -28.19 -29.53 -52.89
N THR A 111 -29.23 -30.20 -53.35
CA THR A 111 -30.47 -29.59 -53.86
C THR A 111 -31.19 -28.80 -52.77
N LEU A 112 -31.36 -29.37 -51.57
CA LEU A 112 -31.94 -28.66 -50.43
C LEU A 112 -31.15 -27.40 -50.04
N LYS A 113 -29.81 -27.46 -50.11
CA LYS A 113 -28.93 -26.31 -49.88
C LYS A 113 -29.13 -25.22 -50.96
N GLN A 114 -29.29 -25.60 -52.23
CA GLN A 114 -29.59 -24.67 -53.32
C GLN A 114 -30.98 -24.04 -53.19
N MET A 115 -32.00 -24.80 -52.78
CA MET A 115 -33.34 -24.27 -52.50
C MET A 115 -33.30 -23.17 -51.42
N ARG A 116 -32.61 -23.40 -50.29
CA ARG A 116 -32.48 -22.35 -49.26
C ARG A 116 -31.69 -21.13 -49.76
N LEU A 117 -30.67 -21.33 -50.59
CA LEU A 117 -29.92 -20.23 -51.21
C LEU A 117 -30.81 -19.39 -52.14
N HIS A 118 -31.71 -20.02 -52.91
CA HIS A 118 -32.68 -19.30 -53.75
C HIS A 118 -33.76 -18.60 -52.92
N ALA A 119 -34.31 -19.24 -51.88
CA ALA A 119 -35.30 -18.65 -50.98
C ALA A 119 -34.77 -17.44 -50.19
N ALA A 120 -33.45 -17.39 -49.92
CA ALA A 120 -32.78 -16.24 -49.30
C ALA A 120 -32.53 -15.05 -50.25
N GLY A 121 -32.91 -15.17 -51.53
CA GLY A 121 -32.80 -14.10 -52.54
C GLY A 121 -31.38 -13.86 -53.09
N LYS A 122 -31.27 -12.97 -54.09
CA LYS A 122 -30.01 -12.70 -54.82
C LYS A 122 -28.87 -12.10 -53.96
N LYS A 123 -29.16 -11.62 -52.74
CA LYS A 123 -28.19 -11.10 -51.76
C LYS A 123 -28.55 -11.61 -50.36
N PRO A 124 -28.16 -12.84 -49.97
CA PRO A 124 -28.47 -13.38 -48.65
C PRO A 124 -27.79 -12.53 -47.56
N GLY A 125 -28.52 -12.27 -46.47
CA GLY A 125 -27.99 -11.52 -45.34
C GLY A 125 -26.92 -12.29 -44.58
N TRP A 126 -26.15 -11.58 -43.74
CA TRP A 126 -25.10 -12.22 -42.91
C TRP A 126 -25.65 -13.32 -41.98
N ARG A 127 -26.91 -13.20 -41.55
CA ARG A 127 -27.63 -14.19 -40.73
C ARG A 127 -27.95 -15.44 -41.55
N ASP A 128 -28.44 -15.26 -42.78
CA ASP A 128 -28.79 -16.35 -43.70
C ASP A 128 -27.53 -17.13 -44.10
N TRP A 129 -26.45 -16.41 -44.42
CA TRP A 129 -25.14 -17.01 -44.72
C TRP A 129 -24.58 -17.82 -43.54
N LEU A 130 -24.71 -17.32 -42.30
CA LEU A 130 -24.34 -18.07 -41.10
C LEU A 130 -25.17 -19.35 -40.95
N SER A 131 -26.50 -19.29 -41.10
CA SER A 131 -27.38 -20.45 -40.99
C SER A 131 -27.08 -21.53 -42.03
N ILE A 132 -26.79 -21.13 -43.28
CA ILE A 132 -26.41 -22.02 -44.38
C ILE A 132 -25.02 -22.64 -44.13
N SER A 133 -24.05 -21.85 -43.66
CA SER A 133 -22.68 -22.33 -43.37
C SER A 133 -22.57 -23.28 -42.16
N GLY A 134 -23.56 -23.26 -41.26
CA GLY A 134 -23.60 -24.10 -40.06
C GLY A 134 -24.34 -25.42 -40.21
N GLY A 135 -24.82 -25.77 -41.41
CA GLY A 135 -25.60 -26.99 -41.65
C GLY A 135 -27.04 -26.94 -41.12
N SER A 136 -27.52 -25.79 -40.61
CA SER A 136 -28.87 -25.69 -40.02
C SER A 136 -29.99 -25.84 -41.04
N TYR A 137 -29.70 -25.67 -42.34
CA TYR A 137 -30.66 -25.86 -43.44
C TYR A 137 -31.21 -27.29 -43.56
N LEU A 138 -30.50 -28.28 -43.02
CA LEU A 138 -31.00 -29.65 -42.92
C LEU A 138 -32.17 -29.79 -41.93
N TYR A 139 -32.46 -28.77 -41.12
CA TYR A 139 -33.49 -28.78 -40.08
C TYR A 139 -34.61 -27.75 -40.27
N ASP A 140 -34.61 -26.98 -41.36
CA ASP A 140 -35.70 -26.02 -41.63
C ASP A 140 -37.00 -26.75 -42.02
N LEU A 141 -36.87 -27.78 -42.88
CA LEU A 141 -37.97 -28.64 -43.30
C LEU A 141 -37.92 -29.98 -42.53
N PRO A 142 -39.07 -30.51 -42.09
CA PRO A 142 -39.17 -31.84 -41.53
C PRO A 142 -39.00 -32.92 -42.61
N TRP A 143 -38.37 -34.04 -42.26
CA TRP A 143 -38.16 -35.17 -43.19
C TRP A 143 -38.99 -36.37 -42.75
N TYR A 144 -39.79 -36.93 -43.66
CA TYR A 144 -40.60 -38.12 -43.40
C TYR A 144 -40.24 -39.22 -44.40
N VAL A 145 -40.34 -40.47 -43.97
CA VAL A 145 -40.07 -41.65 -44.82
C VAL A 145 -41.34 -42.47 -45.00
N PHE A 146 -41.61 -42.92 -46.23
CA PHE A 146 -42.68 -43.86 -46.54
C PHE A 146 -42.16 -45.30 -46.47
N ILE A 147 -42.86 -46.16 -45.73
CA ILE A 147 -42.54 -47.59 -45.55
C ILE A 147 -43.81 -48.41 -45.83
N GLY A 148 -43.65 -49.58 -46.45
CA GLY A 148 -44.76 -50.46 -46.79
C GLY A 148 -44.44 -51.37 -47.97
N ALA A 149 -45.25 -52.40 -48.17
CA ALA A 149 -45.03 -53.42 -49.21
C ALA A 149 -44.90 -52.85 -50.64
N PRO A 150 -44.28 -53.59 -51.58
CA PRO A 150 -44.37 -53.30 -53.01
C PRO A 150 -45.83 -53.09 -53.44
N GLY A 151 -46.09 -52.07 -54.26
CA GLY A 151 -47.45 -51.79 -54.74
C GLY A 151 -48.43 -51.17 -53.72
N ALA A 152 -48.05 -50.97 -52.45
CA ALA A 152 -48.92 -50.39 -51.40
C ALA A 152 -49.15 -48.87 -51.50
N GLY A 153 -49.17 -48.29 -52.71
CA GLY A 153 -49.62 -46.92 -52.96
C GLY A 153 -48.70 -45.76 -52.56
N LYS A 154 -47.51 -45.99 -51.99
CA LYS A 154 -46.55 -44.95 -51.52
C LYS A 154 -46.36 -43.78 -52.49
N THR A 155 -45.81 -44.06 -53.68
CA THR A 155 -45.54 -43.06 -54.71
C THR A 155 -46.83 -42.40 -55.25
N THR A 156 -47.91 -43.18 -55.37
CA THR A 156 -49.22 -42.68 -55.84
C THR A 156 -49.84 -41.70 -54.86
N ALA A 157 -49.71 -41.95 -53.55
CA ALA A 157 -50.11 -41.01 -52.51
C ALA A 157 -49.26 -39.73 -52.57
N LEU A 158 -47.94 -39.85 -52.71
CA LEU A 158 -47.05 -38.67 -52.84
C LEU A 158 -47.40 -37.79 -54.05
N VAL A 159 -47.57 -38.38 -55.23
CA VAL A 159 -47.88 -37.64 -56.47
C VAL A 159 -49.24 -36.94 -56.39
N ASN A 160 -50.25 -37.59 -55.80
CA ASN A 160 -51.62 -37.05 -55.71
C ASN A 160 -51.93 -36.38 -54.36
N SER A 161 -50.89 -36.05 -53.58
CA SER A 161 -51.00 -35.46 -52.24
C SER A 161 -51.58 -34.04 -52.22
N GLY A 162 -51.55 -33.32 -53.35
CA GLY A 162 -51.93 -31.90 -53.42
C GLY A 162 -50.88 -30.95 -52.82
N LEU A 163 -49.68 -31.43 -52.51
CA LEU A 163 -48.55 -30.61 -52.07
C LEU A 163 -47.91 -29.84 -53.23
N SER A 164 -47.27 -28.72 -52.90
CA SER A 164 -46.51 -27.90 -53.86
C SER A 164 -45.09 -28.46 -54.00
N PHE A 165 -44.66 -28.71 -55.23
CA PHE A 165 -43.34 -29.26 -55.56
C PHE A 165 -42.55 -28.23 -56.41
N PRO A 166 -41.89 -27.22 -55.80
CA PRO A 166 -41.27 -26.09 -56.51
C PRO A 166 -40.12 -26.48 -57.45
N LEU A 167 -39.61 -27.72 -57.38
CA LEU A 167 -38.61 -28.24 -58.31
C LEU A 167 -39.22 -28.88 -59.58
N ALA A 168 -40.53 -29.14 -59.60
CA ALA A 168 -41.18 -29.82 -60.72
C ALA A 168 -41.14 -29.00 -62.02
N GLU A 169 -41.08 -27.68 -61.94
CA GLU A 169 -40.94 -26.80 -63.10
C GLU A 169 -39.55 -26.85 -63.75
N LYS A 170 -38.50 -27.19 -62.99
CA LYS A 170 -37.12 -27.26 -63.49
C LYS A 170 -36.66 -28.66 -63.89
N PHE A 171 -37.21 -29.70 -63.26
CA PHE A 171 -36.77 -31.09 -63.42
C PHE A 171 -37.91 -32.03 -63.84
N GLY A 172 -39.08 -31.49 -64.19
CA GLY A 172 -40.30 -32.24 -64.48
C GLY A 172 -41.01 -32.74 -63.21
N PRO A 173 -42.30 -33.16 -63.32
CA PRO A 173 -43.07 -33.72 -62.21
C PRO A 173 -42.55 -35.12 -61.81
N GLY A 174 -41.45 -35.13 -61.04
CA GLY A 174 -40.76 -36.34 -60.58
C GLY A 174 -39.23 -36.20 -60.64
N ALA A 175 -38.67 -35.19 -59.97
CA ALA A 175 -37.31 -34.69 -60.20
C ALA A 175 -36.13 -35.67 -60.01
N ILE A 176 -36.32 -36.88 -59.47
CA ILE A 176 -35.32 -37.98 -59.47
C ILE A 176 -36.00 -39.34 -59.72
N ARG A 177 -36.95 -39.42 -60.68
CA ARG A 177 -37.74 -40.63 -60.92
C ARG A 177 -36.99 -41.64 -61.79
N GLY A 178 -36.97 -42.90 -61.36
CA GLY A 178 -36.78 -44.04 -62.28
C GLY A 178 -38.10 -44.36 -62.99
N VAL A 179 -38.11 -44.41 -64.32
CA VAL A 179 -39.29 -44.86 -65.07
C VAL A 179 -39.39 -46.39 -64.93
N GLY A 180 -40.22 -46.85 -63.99
CA GLY A 180 -40.37 -48.27 -63.66
C GLY A 180 -40.35 -48.55 -62.14
N GLY A 181 -41.15 -47.82 -61.37
CA GLY A 181 -41.24 -47.97 -59.91
C GLY A 181 -40.05 -47.40 -59.13
N THR A 182 -40.26 -47.14 -57.83
CA THR A 182 -39.22 -46.65 -56.92
C THR A 182 -38.20 -47.75 -56.68
N ARG A 183 -37.10 -47.75 -57.45
CA ARG A 183 -36.09 -48.81 -57.37
C ARG A 183 -35.23 -48.71 -56.11
N ASN A 184 -34.85 -47.51 -55.65
CA ASN A 184 -34.03 -47.35 -54.44
C ASN A 184 -34.74 -46.43 -53.43
N CYS A 185 -34.24 -45.21 -53.21
CA CYS A 185 -34.98 -44.14 -52.54
C CYS A 185 -35.10 -42.94 -53.50
N ASP A 186 -36.31 -42.36 -53.58
CA ASP A 186 -36.61 -41.15 -54.35
C ASP A 186 -36.93 -40.00 -53.38
N TRP A 187 -36.37 -38.82 -53.65
CA TRP A 187 -36.44 -37.64 -52.76
C TRP A 187 -37.40 -36.59 -53.31
N TRP A 188 -38.42 -36.26 -52.52
CA TRP A 188 -39.47 -35.33 -52.89
C TRP A 188 -39.38 -34.08 -52.02
N PHE A 189 -39.08 -32.93 -52.63
CA PHE A 189 -38.96 -31.65 -51.95
C PHE A 189 -40.24 -30.83 -52.15
N THR A 190 -40.90 -30.46 -51.06
CA THR A 190 -42.05 -29.54 -51.05
C THR A 190 -41.70 -28.25 -50.30
N ASP A 191 -42.59 -27.27 -50.36
CA ASP A 191 -42.47 -26.04 -49.56
C ASP A 191 -42.56 -26.28 -48.03
N GLU A 192 -43.06 -27.45 -47.62
CA GLU A 192 -43.46 -27.75 -46.24
C GLU A 192 -42.69 -28.91 -45.61
N ALA A 193 -42.15 -29.85 -46.40
CA ALA A 193 -41.46 -31.04 -45.95
C ALA A 193 -40.51 -31.64 -47.01
N VAL A 194 -39.61 -32.52 -46.58
CA VAL A 194 -38.89 -33.46 -47.45
C VAL A 194 -39.49 -34.85 -47.25
N LEU A 195 -39.93 -35.49 -48.32
CA LEU A 195 -40.57 -36.79 -48.28
C LEU A 195 -39.69 -37.80 -49.01
N ILE A 196 -39.40 -38.91 -48.35
CA ILE A 196 -38.51 -39.97 -48.84
C ILE A 196 -39.39 -41.16 -49.20
N ASP A 197 -39.54 -41.44 -50.49
CA ASP A 197 -40.19 -42.65 -50.97
C ASP A 197 -39.16 -43.78 -51.01
N THR A 198 -39.47 -44.93 -50.43
CA THR A 198 -38.56 -46.09 -50.35
C THR A 198 -39.06 -47.23 -51.23
N ALA A 199 -38.13 -47.99 -51.81
CA ALA A 199 -38.45 -49.21 -52.53
C ALA A 199 -39.18 -50.20 -51.63
N GLY A 200 -40.26 -50.82 -52.15
CA GLY A 200 -41.04 -51.80 -51.38
C GLY A 200 -40.20 -52.98 -50.88
N ARG A 201 -39.17 -53.39 -51.65
CA ARG A 201 -38.26 -54.49 -51.26
C ARG A 201 -37.48 -54.22 -49.97
N TYR A 202 -37.17 -52.96 -49.66
CA TYR A 202 -36.55 -52.64 -48.37
C TYR A 202 -37.47 -52.99 -47.20
N THR A 203 -38.80 -52.99 -47.39
CA THR A 203 -39.76 -53.34 -46.33
C THR A 203 -39.89 -54.86 -46.14
N THR A 204 -40.05 -55.63 -47.21
CA THR A 204 -40.35 -57.07 -47.14
C THR A 204 -39.10 -57.97 -47.25
N GLN A 205 -38.08 -57.54 -47.99
CA GLN A 205 -36.78 -58.21 -48.17
C GLN A 205 -36.84 -59.63 -48.76
N ASP A 206 -37.89 -59.95 -49.52
CA ASP A 206 -38.20 -61.32 -50.00
C ASP A 206 -37.22 -61.86 -51.06
N SER A 207 -36.41 -60.99 -51.70
CA SER A 207 -35.64 -61.34 -52.90
C SER A 207 -34.12 -61.36 -52.69
N GLN A 208 -33.53 -60.32 -52.09
CA GLN A 208 -32.08 -60.16 -51.93
C GLN A 208 -31.75 -59.66 -50.51
N GLN A 209 -32.15 -60.44 -49.50
CA GLN A 209 -32.18 -60.02 -48.09
C GLN A 209 -30.87 -59.39 -47.56
N SER A 210 -29.70 -59.92 -47.95
CA SER A 210 -28.40 -59.38 -47.53
C SER A 210 -28.07 -58.02 -48.15
N GLU A 211 -28.30 -57.88 -49.46
CA GLU A 211 -28.02 -56.66 -50.23
C GLU A 211 -29.00 -55.55 -49.80
N ASP A 212 -30.30 -55.86 -49.75
CA ASP A 212 -31.36 -54.93 -49.33
C ASP A 212 -31.16 -54.43 -47.90
N LYS A 213 -30.74 -55.31 -46.97
CA LYS A 213 -30.46 -54.93 -45.59
C LYS A 213 -29.21 -54.04 -45.49
N SER A 214 -28.13 -54.38 -46.20
CA SER A 214 -26.90 -53.57 -46.22
C SER A 214 -27.17 -52.15 -46.78
N ALA A 215 -27.88 -52.08 -47.91
CA ALA A 215 -28.31 -50.83 -48.53
C ALA A 215 -29.18 -49.98 -47.59
N TRP A 216 -30.17 -50.60 -46.92
CA TRP A 216 -31.03 -49.95 -45.94
C TRP A 216 -30.25 -49.42 -44.73
N GLU A 217 -29.40 -50.25 -44.11
CA GLU A 217 -28.60 -49.82 -42.96
C GLU A 217 -27.62 -48.69 -43.30
N GLY A 218 -26.99 -48.75 -44.49
CA GLY A 218 -26.14 -47.69 -45.02
C GLY A 218 -26.90 -46.36 -45.16
N PHE A 219 -28.09 -46.41 -45.75
CA PHE A 219 -28.98 -45.26 -45.90
C PHE A 219 -29.38 -44.63 -44.54
N LEU A 220 -29.72 -45.44 -43.53
CA LEU A 220 -29.97 -44.94 -42.17
C LEU A 220 -28.72 -44.29 -41.54
N GLY A 221 -27.54 -44.83 -41.84
CA GLY A 221 -26.25 -44.25 -41.47
C GLY A 221 -26.04 -42.85 -42.06
N LEU A 222 -26.38 -42.64 -43.33
CA LEU A 222 -26.32 -41.33 -43.99
C LEU A 222 -27.28 -40.32 -43.35
N LEU A 223 -28.54 -40.72 -43.11
CA LEU A 223 -29.55 -39.89 -42.44
C LEU A 223 -29.04 -39.41 -41.07
N LYS A 224 -28.45 -40.31 -40.28
CA LYS A 224 -27.86 -39.99 -38.98
C LYS A 224 -26.61 -39.11 -39.09
N LYS A 225 -25.76 -39.32 -40.10
CA LYS A 225 -24.55 -38.51 -40.33
C LYS A 225 -24.88 -37.07 -40.73
N ALA A 226 -25.89 -36.86 -41.59
CA ALA A 226 -26.29 -35.53 -42.04
C ALA A 226 -27.19 -34.80 -41.03
N ARG A 227 -28.16 -35.50 -40.43
CA ARG A 227 -29.14 -34.94 -39.48
C ARG A 227 -28.99 -35.53 -38.06
N PRO A 228 -27.79 -35.52 -37.43
CA PRO A 228 -27.51 -36.25 -36.17
C PRO A 228 -28.36 -35.87 -34.96
N ARG A 229 -29.01 -34.69 -34.96
CA ARG A 229 -29.90 -34.27 -33.87
C ARG A 229 -31.33 -34.81 -33.99
N ARG A 230 -31.86 -34.97 -35.21
CA ARG A 230 -33.22 -35.44 -35.55
C ARG A 230 -33.18 -36.00 -36.98
N PRO A 231 -32.84 -37.28 -37.19
CA PRO A 231 -32.62 -37.81 -38.54
C PRO A 231 -33.89 -37.82 -39.40
N LEU A 232 -35.04 -38.16 -38.79
CA LEU A 232 -36.37 -38.07 -39.37
C LEU A 232 -37.33 -37.38 -38.38
N ASN A 233 -38.48 -36.95 -38.87
CA ASN A 233 -39.55 -36.28 -38.12
C ASN A 233 -40.81 -37.15 -37.96
N GLY A 234 -40.92 -38.23 -38.73
CA GLY A 234 -41.98 -39.24 -38.64
C GLY A 234 -41.88 -40.29 -39.76
N VAL A 235 -42.73 -41.31 -39.68
CA VAL A 235 -42.82 -42.40 -40.65
C VAL A 235 -44.26 -42.49 -41.18
N PHE A 236 -44.43 -42.58 -42.50
CA PHE A 236 -45.69 -42.95 -43.12
C PHE A 236 -45.68 -44.46 -43.38
N LEU A 237 -46.48 -45.20 -42.62
CA LEU A 237 -46.67 -46.64 -42.84
C LEU A 237 -47.84 -46.85 -43.79
N THR A 238 -47.57 -47.17 -45.06
CA THR A 238 -48.61 -47.46 -46.04
C THR A 238 -49.02 -48.92 -46.00
N VAL A 239 -50.30 -49.15 -45.73
CA VAL A 239 -50.97 -50.46 -45.80
C VAL A 239 -51.99 -50.38 -46.92
N SER A 240 -52.06 -51.35 -47.81
CA SER A 240 -53.06 -51.38 -48.89
C SER A 240 -54.30 -52.14 -48.42
N VAL A 241 -55.49 -51.57 -48.64
CA VAL A 241 -56.77 -52.24 -48.33
C VAL A 241 -56.91 -53.52 -49.16
N GLY A 242 -56.41 -53.51 -50.41
CA GLY A 242 -56.35 -54.71 -51.24
C GLY A 242 -55.59 -55.84 -50.54
N ASP A 243 -54.39 -55.55 -50.06
CA ASP A 243 -53.49 -56.50 -49.41
C ASP A 243 -54.14 -57.09 -48.14
N LEU A 244 -54.76 -56.24 -47.31
CA LEU A 244 -55.51 -56.67 -46.13
C LEU A 244 -56.61 -57.67 -46.48
N LEU A 245 -57.45 -57.34 -47.48
CA LEU A 245 -58.66 -58.10 -47.82
C LEU A 245 -58.39 -59.35 -48.68
N SER A 246 -57.35 -59.33 -49.52
CA SER A 246 -57.06 -60.41 -50.47
C SER A 246 -56.07 -61.46 -49.96
N GLN A 247 -55.21 -61.12 -49.01
CA GLN A 247 -54.19 -62.05 -48.49
C GLN A 247 -54.76 -63.05 -47.46
N GLY A 248 -54.10 -64.20 -47.33
CA GLY A 248 -54.35 -65.16 -46.24
C GLY A 248 -53.84 -64.66 -44.88
N PRO A 249 -54.25 -65.30 -43.76
CA PRO A 249 -53.77 -64.94 -42.43
C PRO A 249 -52.24 -64.95 -42.30
N GLU A 250 -51.57 -66.01 -42.77
CA GLU A 250 -50.11 -66.17 -42.68
C GLU A 250 -49.35 -65.04 -43.39
N ALA A 251 -49.80 -64.66 -44.59
CA ALA A 251 -49.20 -63.57 -45.35
C ALA A 251 -49.37 -62.20 -44.65
N ARG A 252 -50.50 -61.96 -43.97
CA ARG A 252 -50.66 -60.76 -43.13
C ARG A 252 -49.74 -60.78 -41.91
N THR A 253 -49.54 -61.94 -41.26
CA THR A 253 -48.59 -62.09 -40.15
C THR A 253 -47.14 -61.83 -40.60
N GLN A 254 -46.75 -62.33 -41.76
CA GLN A 254 -45.42 -62.06 -42.34
C GLN A 254 -45.26 -60.57 -42.68
N LEU A 255 -46.26 -59.94 -43.28
CA LEU A 255 -46.28 -58.49 -43.54
C LEU A 255 -46.13 -57.68 -42.23
N ALA A 256 -46.86 -58.05 -41.18
CA ALA A 256 -46.77 -57.43 -39.86
C ALA A 256 -45.35 -57.54 -39.26
N ALA A 257 -44.77 -58.73 -39.29
CA ALA A 257 -43.41 -58.98 -38.80
C ALA A 257 -42.35 -58.16 -39.57
N SER A 258 -42.45 -58.10 -40.90
CA SER A 258 -41.55 -57.33 -41.75
C SER A 258 -41.65 -55.83 -41.48
N ILE A 259 -42.86 -55.28 -41.38
CA ILE A 259 -43.10 -53.87 -40.99
C ILE A 259 -42.50 -53.58 -39.61
N ARG A 260 -42.77 -54.43 -38.61
CA ARG A 260 -42.26 -54.26 -37.25
C ARG A 260 -40.73 -54.23 -37.22
N ALA A 261 -40.07 -55.14 -37.94
CA ALA A 261 -38.62 -55.16 -38.07
C ALA A 261 -38.08 -53.83 -38.63
N ARG A 262 -38.70 -53.28 -39.68
CA ARG A 262 -38.30 -51.97 -40.24
C ARG A 262 -38.43 -50.81 -39.25
N LEU A 263 -39.53 -50.76 -38.51
CA LEU A 263 -39.77 -49.70 -37.53
C LEU A 263 -38.78 -49.77 -36.35
N LEU A 264 -38.45 -50.98 -35.88
CA LEU A 264 -37.44 -51.20 -34.85
C LEU A 264 -36.01 -50.90 -35.33
N GLU A 265 -35.69 -51.20 -36.60
CA GLU A 265 -34.41 -50.80 -37.20
C GLU A 265 -34.29 -49.28 -37.35
N LEU A 266 -35.36 -48.57 -37.71
CA LEU A 266 -35.36 -47.10 -37.70
C LEU A 266 -35.05 -46.53 -36.32
N ASP A 267 -35.80 -46.94 -35.29
CA ASP A 267 -35.63 -46.42 -33.93
C ASP A 267 -34.22 -46.72 -33.38
N SER A 268 -33.76 -47.97 -33.52
CA SER A 268 -32.45 -48.39 -33.00
C SER A 268 -31.26 -47.76 -33.73
N LYS A 269 -31.28 -47.67 -35.07
CA LYS A 269 -30.17 -47.07 -35.85
C LYS A 269 -30.17 -45.55 -35.72
N LEU A 270 -31.33 -44.89 -35.83
CA LEU A 270 -31.44 -43.43 -35.74
C LEU A 270 -31.41 -42.91 -34.29
N THR A 271 -31.62 -43.79 -33.31
CA THR A 271 -31.70 -43.50 -31.86
C THR A 271 -32.69 -42.38 -31.52
N THR A 272 -33.87 -42.45 -32.13
CA THR A 272 -34.96 -41.48 -31.98
C THR A 272 -36.30 -42.16 -32.18
N ARG A 273 -37.17 -42.08 -31.17
CA ARG A 273 -38.57 -42.53 -31.23
C ARG A 273 -39.33 -41.67 -32.25
N LEU A 274 -39.81 -42.29 -33.32
CA LEU A 274 -40.51 -41.63 -34.43
C LEU A 274 -42.03 -41.86 -34.34
N PRO A 275 -42.87 -40.83 -34.54
CA PRO A 275 -44.31 -41.02 -34.72
C PRO A 275 -44.59 -41.70 -36.07
N VAL A 276 -45.41 -42.75 -36.05
CA VAL A 276 -45.79 -43.57 -37.20
C VAL A 276 -47.25 -43.29 -37.55
N TYR A 277 -47.47 -42.70 -38.72
CA TYR A 277 -48.79 -42.38 -39.28
C TYR A 277 -49.20 -43.52 -40.21
N VAL A 278 -50.24 -44.27 -39.86
CA VAL A 278 -50.69 -45.43 -40.64
C VAL A 278 -51.64 -44.95 -41.73
N LEU A 279 -51.18 -45.04 -42.98
CA LEU A 279 -51.96 -44.69 -44.17
C LEU A 279 -52.55 -45.97 -44.75
N VAL A 280 -53.85 -46.16 -44.57
CA VAL A 280 -54.64 -47.20 -45.20
C VAL A 280 -55.00 -46.74 -46.61
N THR A 281 -54.15 -47.10 -47.56
CA THR A 281 -54.18 -46.69 -48.97
C THR A 281 -55.07 -47.60 -49.83
N LYS A 282 -55.42 -47.12 -51.03
CA LYS A 282 -56.34 -47.79 -51.98
C LYS A 282 -57.71 -48.06 -51.35
N SER A 283 -58.19 -47.15 -50.51
CA SER A 283 -59.50 -47.31 -49.86
C SER A 283 -60.65 -47.34 -50.86
N ASP A 284 -60.47 -46.75 -52.05
CA ASP A 284 -61.34 -46.86 -53.23
C ASP A 284 -61.59 -48.28 -53.74
N LEU A 285 -60.75 -49.25 -53.36
CA LEU A 285 -61.03 -50.67 -53.62
C LEU A 285 -62.13 -51.24 -52.72
N LEU A 286 -62.58 -50.53 -51.68
CA LEU A 286 -63.80 -50.91 -50.96
C LEU A 286 -65.02 -50.62 -51.82
N TYR A 287 -65.79 -51.67 -52.13
CA TYR A 287 -67.02 -51.52 -52.89
C TYR A 287 -67.96 -50.48 -52.24
N GLY A 288 -68.39 -49.50 -53.04
CA GLY A 288 -69.23 -48.38 -52.62
C GLY A 288 -68.52 -47.16 -52.02
N LEU A 289 -67.19 -47.17 -51.80
CA LEU A 289 -66.50 -45.98 -51.24
C LEU A 289 -66.57 -44.77 -52.18
N THR A 290 -66.26 -44.97 -53.46
CA THR A 290 -66.29 -43.89 -54.47
C THR A 290 -67.69 -43.30 -54.57
N ASP A 291 -68.73 -44.13 -54.62
CA ASP A 291 -70.14 -43.70 -54.70
C ASP A 291 -70.62 -43.00 -53.42
N TYR A 292 -70.17 -43.47 -52.25
CA TYR A 292 -70.49 -42.83 -50.98
C TYR A 292 -69.92 -41.41 -50.88
N PHE A 293 -68.73 -41.14 -51.43
CA PHE A 293 -68.05 -39.82 -51.34
C PHE A 293 -68.01 -38.98 -52.63
N ASP A 294 -68.72 -39.37 -53.70
CA ASP A 294 -68.68 -38.64 -54.99
C ASP A 294 -69.26 -37.22 -54.92
N ASP A 295 -70.16 -36.92 -53.96
CA ASP A 295 -70.72 -35.58 -53.76
C ASP A 295 -69.78 -34.60 -53.03
N LEU A 296 -68.60 -35.06 -52.58
CA LEU A 296 -67.62 -34.19 -51.93
C LEU A 296 -66.90 -33.26 -52.92
N GLY A 297 -66.94 -31.96 -52.64
CA GLY A 297 -66.16 -30.94 -53.36
C GLY A 297 -64.64 -31.06 -53.14
N LYS A 298 -63.83 -30.26 -53.87
CA LYS A 298 -62.35 -30.34 -53.80
C LYS A 298 -61.80 -30.20 -52.37
N GLU A 299 -62.32 -29.25 -51.60
CA GLU A 299 -61.90 -29.01 -50.20
C GLU A 299 -62.38 -30.14 -49.27
N GLN A 300 -63.61 -30.62 -49.44
CA GLN A 300 -64.13 -31.74 -48.66
C GLN A 300 -63.41 -33.06 -48.96
N ARG A 301 -62.92 -33.28 -50.19
CA ARG A 301 -62.04 -34.41 -50.50
C ARG A 301 -60.63 -34.26 -49.91
N ALA A 302 -60.21 -33.04 -49.56
CA ALA A 302 -58.93 -32.81 -48.90
C ALA A 302 -58.95 -33.15 -47.40
N GLN A 303 -60.13 -33.17 -46.76
CA GLN A 303 -60.34 -33.37 -45.31
C GLN A 303 -59.71 -34.67 -44.77
N VAL A 304 -59.53 -34.79 -43.46
CA VAL A 304 -59.00 -36.04 -42.86
C VAL A 304 -60.11 -37.08 -42.68
N PHE A 305 -59.90 -38.30 -43.18
CA PHE A 305 -60.76 -39.46 -42.93
C PHE A 305 -59.97 -40.52 -42.14
N GLY A 306 -60.18 -40.56 -40.83
CA GLY A 306 -59.33 -41.31 -39.89
C GLY A 306 -59.34 -40.70 -38.50
N PHE A 307 -58.38 -41.09 -37.67
CA PHE A 307 -58.24 -40.58 -36.31
C PHE A 307 -56.78 -40.49 -35.87
N THR A 308 -56.54 -39.57 -34.94
CA THR A 308 -55.26 -39.25 -34.34
C THR A 308 -55.31 -39.58 -32.85
N LEU A 309 -54.35 -40.36 -32.34
CA LEU A 309 -54.34 -40.78 -30.93
C LEU A 309 -53.88 -39.62 -30.01
N PRO A 310 -53.93 -39.74 -28.68
CA PRO A 310 -53.24 -38.82 -27.78
C PRO A 310 -51.70 -38.92 -27.91
N ALA A 311 -50.99 -37.82 -27.66
CA ALA A 311 -49.52 -37.77 -27.79
C ALA A 311 -48.74 -37.85 -26.46
N ASP A 312 -49.44 -37.93 -25.32
CA ASP A 312 -48.86 -37.76 -23.98
C ASP A 312 -48.24 -39.06 -23.43
N GLU A 313 -46.97 -39.02 -23.00
CA GLU A 313 -46.25 -40.21 -22.52
C GLU A 313 -46.75 -40.72 -21.15
N ASN A 314 -47.47 -39.90 -20.39
CA ASN A 314 -48.09 -40.29 -19.13
C ASN A 314 -49.38 -41.12 -19.31
N VAL A 315 -49.96 -41.14 -20.52
CA VAL A 315 -50.97 -42.13 -20.89
C VAL A 315 -50.23 -43.34 -21.43
N GLN A 316 -49.74 -44.18 -20.52
CA GLN A 316 -49.32 -45.53 -20.87
C GLN A 316 -50.55 -46.27 -21.42
N LEU A 317 -50.65 -46.33 -22.75
CA LEU A 317 -51.35 -47.40 -23.43
C LEU A 317 -50.60 -48.68 -23.03
N GLU A 318 -51.11 -49.37 -22.01
CA GLU A 318 -50.64 -50.69 -21.58
C GLU A 318 -50.62 -51.66 -22.78
N GLU A 319 -50.05 -52.87 -22.62
CA GLU A 319 -49.89 -53.83 -23.73
C GLU A 319 -51.19 -54.14 -24.52
N LYS A 320 -52.38 -53.88 -23.94
CA LYS A 320 -53.70 -54.02 -24.60
C LYS A 320 -54.40 -52.69 -24.95
N GLY A 321 -53.85 -51.55 -24.54
CA GLY A 321 -54.48 -50.24 -24.67
C GLY A 321 -54.66 -49.77 -26.12
N LEU A 322 -53.73 -50.12 -27.02
CA LEU A 322 -53.82 -49.73 -28.43
C LEU A 322 -55.01 -50.36 -29.14
N SER A 323 -55.25 -51.66 -28.94
CA SER A 323 -56.38 -52.38 -29.54
C SER A 323 -57.71 -51.78 -29.07
N ALA A 324 -57.85 -51.50 -27.77
CA ALA A 324 -59.03 -50.84 -27.21
C ALA A 324 -59.23 -49.41 -27.74
N ALA A 325 -58.16 -48.62 -27.87
CA ALA A 325 -58.22 -47.28 -28.47
C ALA A 325 -58.63 -47.34 -29.95
N PHE A 326 -58.03 -48.24 -30.73
CA PHE A 326 -58.38 -48.45 -32.13
C PHE A 326 -59.86 -48.79 -32.31
N HIS A 327 -60.39 -49.77 -31.56
CA HIS A 327 -61.79 -50.19 -31.67
C HIS A 327 -62.76 -49.04 -31.36
N ARG A 328 -62.45 -48.19 -30.35
CA ARG A 328 -63.25 -47.01 -30.03
C ARG A 328 -63.25 -45.98 -31.16
N GLU A 329 -62.08 -45.51 -31.60
CA GLU A 329 -62.00 -44.45 -32.62
C GLU A 329 -62.49 -44.93 -34.00
N PHE A 330 -62.19 -46.19 -34.37
CA PHE A 330 -62.72 -46.79 -35.59
C PHE A 330 -64.25 -46.99 -35.52
N GLY A 331 -64.78 -47.36 -34.37
CA GLY A 331 -66.23 -47.46 -34.14
C GLY A 331 -66.94 -46.12 -34.30
N LEU A 332 -66.37 -45.02 -33.77
CA LEU A 332 -66.88 -43.67 -33.98
C LEU A 332 -66.87 -43.27 -35.47
N LEU A 333 -65.79 -43.61 -36.18
CA LEU A 333 -65.67 -43.33 -37.61
C LEU A 333 -66.67 -44.16 -38.46
N HIS A 334 -66.86 -45.44 -38.11
CA HIS A 334 -67.83 -46.33 -38.75
C HIS A 334 -69.27 -45.85 -38.52
N ASN A 335 -69.62 -45.51 -37.28
CA ASN A 335 -70.92 -44.92 -36.93
C ASN A 335 -71.19 -43.65 -37.73
N ARG A 336 -70.19 -42.77 -37.88
CA ARG A 336 -70.33 -41.52 -38.66
C ARG A 336 -70.66 -41.76 -40.14
N ILE A 337 -70.18 -42.84 -40.74
CA ILE A 337 -70.55 -43.26 -42.10
C ILE A 337 -71.97 -43.84 -42.11
N ASN A 338 -72.34 -44.61 -41.08
CA ASN A 338 -73.68 -45.17 -40.96
C ASN A 338 -74.75 -44.07 -40.76
N ASP A 339 -74.49 -43.04 -39.95
CA ASP A 339 -75.37 -41.89 -39.75
C ASP A 339 -75.63 -41.11 -41.05
N GLY A 340 -74.59 -40.97 -41.88
CA GLY A 340 -74.68 -40.30 -43.19
C GLY A 340 -75.40 -41.13 -44.27
N LEU A 341 -75.59 -42.43 -44.05
CA LEU A 341 -76.06 -43.37 -45.07
C LEU A 341 -77.43 -42.99 -45.65
N ILE A 342 -78.41 -42.72 -44.79
CA ILE A 342 -79.79 -42.43 -45.22
C ILE A 342 -79.81 -41.21 -46.14
N ALA A 343 -79.09 -40.14 -45.76
CA ALA A 343 -79.00 -38.92 -46.56
C ALA A 343 -78.28 -39.13 -47.90
N ARG A 344 -77.23 -39.97 -47.95
CA ARG A 344 -76.54 -40.32 -49.20
C ARG A 344 -77.42 -41.17 -50.12
N MET A 345 -78.12 -42.18 -49.59
CA MET A 345 -79.05 -43.02 -50.37
C MET A 345 -80.24 -42.23 -50.93
N GLN A 346 -80.78 -41.27 -50.18
CA GLN A 346 -81.88 -40.41 -50.64
C GLN A 346 -81.48 -39.50 -51.81
N ARG A 347 -80.21 -39.06 -51.86
CA ARG A 347 -79.69 -38.18 -52.93
C ARG A 347 -79.30 -38.92 -54.20
N GLU A 348 -78.82 -40.16 -54.09
CA GLU A 348 -78.40 -40.96 -55.25
C GLU A 348 -79.63 -41.50 -56.00
N THR A 349 -79.74 -41.20 -57.29
CA THR A 349 -80.87 -41.62 -58.15
C THR A 349 -80.62 -42.95 -58.85
N ASP A 350 -79.37 -43.33 -59.10
CA ASP A 350 -79.04 -44.61 -59.74
C ASP A 350 -79.17 -45.78 -58.76
N GLY A 351 -79.94 -46.81 -59.13
CA GLY A 351 -80.21 -47.95 -58.27
C GLY A 351 -78.97 -48.80 -57.92
N THR A 352 -78.02 -48.92 -58.86
CA THR A 352 -76.78 -49.68 -58.67
C THR A 352 -75.84 -48.94 -57.73
N ARG A 353 -75.66 -47.62 -57.92
CA ARG A 353 -74.88 -46.76 -57.02
C ARG A 353 -75.51 -46.68 -55.64
N ARG A 354 -76.84 -46.55 -55.55
CA ARG A 354 -77.56 -46.56 -54.26
C ARG A 354 -77.36 -47.87 -53.50
N ALA A 355 -77.33 -49.01 -54.19
CA ALA A 355 -76.99 -50.30 -53.59
C ALA A 355 -75.52 -50.39 -53.13
N ALA A 356 -74.58 -49.82 -53.90
CA ALA A 356 -73.18 -49.72 -53.50
C ALA A 356 -72.99 -48.83 -52.25
N ILE A 357 -73.68 -47.68 -52.21
CA ILE A 357 -73.74 -46.78 -51.04
C ILE A 357 -74.30 -47.51 -49.81
N PHE A 358 -75.38 -48.29 -49.96
CA PHE A 358 -75.95 -49.13 -48.90
C PHE A 358 -74.95 -50.18 -48.36
N GLY A 359 -74.19 -50.83 -49.26
CA GLY A 359 -73.20 -51.83 -48.87
C GLY A 359 -71.95 -51.25 -48.19
N PHE A 360 -71.59 -50.00 -48.48
CA PHE A 360 -70.30 -49.42 -48.08
C PHE A 360 -70.01 -49.46 -46.56
N PRO A 361 -70.93 -49.10 -45.63
CA PRO A 361 -70.67 -49.19 -44.19
C PRO A 361 -70.30 -50.60 -43.73
N ALA A 362 -70.89 -51.64 -44.32
CA ALA A 362 -70.55 -53.03 -44.01
C ALA A 362 -69.17 -53.42 -44.59
N GLN A 363 -68.84 -52.99 -45.82
CA GLN A 363 -67.52 -53.21 -46.40
C GLN A 363 -66.43 -52.54 -45.57
N PHE A 364 -66.62 -51.27 -45.18
CA PHE A 364 -65.70 -50.52 -44.32
C PHE A 364 -65.53 -51.20 -42.95
N GLY A 365 -66.64 -51.58 -42.30
CA GLY A 365 -66.61 -52.32 -41.03
C GLY A 365 -65.79 -53.61 -41.10
N SER A 366 -65.79 -54.32 -42.24
CA SER A 366 -65.01 -55.55 -42.44
C SER A 366 -63.48 -55.35 -42.42
N VAL A 367 -63.00 -54.11 -42.60
CA VAL A 367 -61.56 -53.76 -42.51
C VAL A 367 -61.10 -53.66 -41.06
N GLY A 368 -61.97 -53.22 -40.15
CA GLY A 368 -61.67 -52.94 -38.74
C GLY A 368 -60.92 -54.08 -38.04
N PRO A 369 -61.46 -55.30 -37.99
CA PRO A 369 -60.79 -56.44 -37.32
C PRO A 369 -59.43 -56.81 -37.92
N LEU A 370 -59.29 -56.76 -39.25
CA LEU A 370 -58.02 -57.06 -39.92
C LEU A 370 -56.94 -55.99 -39.64
N LEU A 371 -57.36 -54.73 -39.59
CA LEU A 371 -56.48 -53.63 -39.30
C LEU A 371 -56.07 -53.61 -37.83
N SER A 372 -56.99 -53.95 -36.91
CA SER A 372 -56.66 -54.12 -35.49
C SER A 372 -55.60 -55.20 -35.27
N ASP A 373 -55.78 -56.38 -35.88
CA ASP A 373 -54.81 -57.50 -35.82
C ASP A 373 -53.42 -57.08 -36.36
N LEU A 374 -53.37 -56.42 -37.52
CA LEU A 374 -52.12 -55.90 -38.07
C LEU A 374 -51.46 -54.87 -37.14
N LEU A 375 -52.24 -53.94 -36.58
CA LEU A 375 -51.72 -52.90 -35.68
C LEU A 375 -51.20 -53.52 -34.38
N GLU A 376 -51.89 -54.51 -33.82
CA GLU A 376 -51.47 -55.22 -32.62
C GLU A 376 -50.16 -55.97 -32.87
N GLN A 377 -50.05 -56.72 -33.97
CA GLN A 377 -48.81 -57.44 -34.33
C GLN A 377 -47.63 -56.50 -34.61
N VAL A 378 -47.85 -55.33 -35.21
CA VAL A 378 -46.78 -54.36 -35.54
C VAL A 378 -46.34 -53.55 -34.32
N PHE A 379 -47.28 -53.05 -33.52
CA PHE A 379 -47.03 -52.03 -32.49
C PHE A 379 -46.99 -52.57 -31.06
N THR A 380 -47.19 -53.87 -30.82
CA THR A 380 -46.99 -54.47 -29.48
C THR A 380 -45.53 -54.41 -29.05
N GLY A 381 -45.30 -54.19 -27.75
CA GLY A 381 -43.97 -54.14 -27.15
C GLY A 381 -43.28 -55.51 -27.02
N SER A 382 -42.10 -55.53 -26.42
CA SER A 382 -41.48 -56.73 -25.89
C SER A 382 -40.55 -56.36 -24.74
N ARG A 383 -40.16 -57.33 -23.90
CA ARG A 383 -39.18 -57.11 -22.81
C ARG A 383 -37.81 -56.59 -23.29
N PHE A 384 -37.49 -56.74 -24.57
CA PHE A 384 -36.19 -56.41 -25.14
C PHE A 384 -36.20 -55.20 -26.11
N ALA A 385 -37.38 -54.72 -26.51
CA ALA A 385 -37.53 -53.61 -27.44
C ALA A 385 -38.82 -52.83 -27.16
N GLN A 386 -38.71 -51.49 -27.10
CA GLN A 386 -39.86 -50.60 -26.94
C GLN A 386 -40.78 -50.69 -28.18
N PRO A 387 -42.11 -50.59 -28.01
CA PRO A 387 -43.04 -50.57 -29.14
C PRO A 387 -42.83 -49.33 -30.02
N PRO A 388 -42.90 -49.46 -31.36
CA PRO A 388 -42.95 -48.30 -32.25
C PRO A 388 -44.14 -47.39 -31.90
N TRP A 389 -44.00 -46.08 -32.09
CA TRP A 389 -45.03 -45.13 -31.65
C TRP A 389 -46.05 -44.84 -32.76
N VAL A 390 -47.18 -45.57 -32.75
CA VAL A 390 -48.31 -45.24 -33.63
C VAL A 390 -48.94 -43.90 -33.22
N ARG A 391 -49.11 -43.02 -34.21
CA ARG A 391 -49.62 -41.65 -34.04
C ARG A 391 -51.10 -41.52 -34.44
N GLY A 392 -51.55 -42.31 -35.40
CA GLY A 392 -52.93 -42.32 -35.90
C GLY A 392 -53.11 -43.22 -37.11
N VAL A 393 -54.36 -43.42 -37.52
CA VAL A 393 -54.78 -44.31 -38.60
C VAL A 393 -55.71 -43.55 -39.55
N TYR A 394 -55.38 -43.53 -40.83
CA TYR A 394 -56.05 -42.68 -41.82
C TYR A 394 -56.29 -43.42 -43.14
N PHE A 395 -57.51 -43.33 -43.65
CA PHE A 395 -57.97 -44.00 -44.86
C PHE A 395 -57.88 -43.04 -46.04
N THR A 396 -57.18 -43.45 -47.09
CA THR A 396 -56.77 -42.58 -48.21
C THR A 396 -56.92 -43.28 -49.56
N SER A 397 -57.15 -42.48 -50.60
CA SER A 397 -57.12 -42.91 -52.00
C SER A 397 -56.29 -41.92 -52.82
N GLY A 398 -55.27 -42.42 -53.53
CA GLY A 398 -54.41 -41.59 -54.39
C GLY A 398 -54.95 -41.47 -55.81
N THR A 399 -55.60 -42.53 -56.31
CA THR A 399 -56.23 -42.67 -57.64
C THR A 399 -57.34 -43.72 -57.51
N GLN A 400 -58.37 -43.68 -58.37
CA GLN A 400 -59.41 -44.71 -58.42
C GLN A 400 -59.12 -45.67 -59.58
N GLU A 401 -58.25 -46.65 -59.34
CA GLU A 401 -57.76 -47.58 -60.36
C GLU A 401 -57.76 -49.02 -59.85
N GLY A 402 -58.43 -49.91 -60.59
CA GLY A 402 -58.55 -51.33 -60.29
C GLY A 402 -59.99 -51.83 -60.22
N SER A 403 -60.16 -53.11 -59.91
CA SER A 403 -61.47 -53.73 -59.69
C SER A 403 -61.83 -53.67 -58.20
N PRO A 404 -63.01 -53.15 -57.81
CA PRO A 404 -63.44 -53.11 -56.41
C PRO A 404 -63.51 -54.52 -55.79
N ILE A 405 -63.23 -54.58 -54.48
CA ILE A 405 -63.28 -55.78 -53.67
C ILE A 405 -64.57 -55.74 -52.84
N ASP A 406 -65.54 -56.57 -53.22
CA ASP A 406 -66.65 -56.92 -52.33
C ASP A 406 -66.28 -58.14 -51.48
N ARG A 407 -66.12 -57.92 -50.17
CA ARG A 407 -65.82 -58.98 -49.21
C ARG A 407 -67.09 -59.58 -48.61
N VAL A 408 -68.14 -58.79 -48.37
CA VAL A 408 -69.39 -59.25 -47.74
C VAL A 408 -70.16 -60.21 -48.66
N MET A 409 -70.46 -59.80 -49.90
CA MET A 409 -71.00 -60.70 -50.92
C MET A 409 -69.99 -61.79 -51.27
N GLY A 410 -68.69 -61.50 -51.24
CA GLY A 410 -67.64 -62.50 -51.44
C GLY A 410 -67.57 -63.60 -50.37
N SER A 411 -67.91 -63.32 -49.12
CA SER A 411 -68.06 -64.35 -48.07
C SER A 411 -69.37 -65.12 -48.21
N LEU A 412 -70.48 -64.42 -48.49
CA LEU A 412 -71.80 -65.04 -48.65
C LEU A 412 -71.82 -65.96 -49.87
N ALA A 413 -71.28 -65.53 -51.02
CA ALA A 413 -71.16 -66.37 -52.21
C ALA A 413 -70.36 -67.65 -51.94
N ARG A 414 -69.30 -67.59 -51.12
CA ARG A 414 -68.52 -68.77 -50.72
C ARG A 414 -69.24 -69.67 -49.71
N SER A 415 -70.01 -69.12 -48.77
CA SER A 415 -70.78 -69.93 -47.81
C SER A 415 -72.03 -70.57 -48.42
N PHE A 416 -72.59 -69.98 -49.49
CA PHE A 416 -73.79 -70.46 -50.17
C PHE A 416 -73.53 -71.10 -51.56
N GLY A 417 -72.27 -71.20 -52.00
CA GLY A 417 -71.90 -71.86 -53.26
C GLY A 417 -72.33 -71.12 -54.54
N ILE A 418 -72.51 -69.79 -54.47
CA ILE A 418 -73.04 -68.98 -55.57
C ILE A 418 -71.89 -68.43 -56.43
N GLU A 419 -72.05 -68.41 -57.75
CA GLU A 419 -71.08 -67.79 -58.66
C GLU A 419 -70.92 -66.29 -58.39
N ARG A 420 -69.67 -65.81 -58.44
CA ARG A 420 -69.32 -64.45 -58.04
C ARG A 420 -69.41 -63.51 -59.24
N ALA A 421 -70.37 -62.60 -59.23
CA ALA A 421 -70.48 -61.55 -60.26
C ALA A 421 -69.18 -60.73 -60.34
N MET A 422 -68.59 -60.61 -61.54
CA MET A 422 -67.41 -59.79 -61.77
C MET A 422 -67.81 -58.31 -61.78
N LEU A 423 -67.34 -57.56 -60.79
CA LEU A 423 -67.51 -56.10 -60.74
C LEU A 423 -66.69 -55.43 -61.85
N ALA A 424 -67.31 -54.47 -62.54
CA ALA A 424 -66.61 -53.69 -63.57
C ALA A 424 -65.45 -52.88 -62.96
N PRO A 425 -64.30 -52.77 -63.66
CA PRO A 425 -63.17 -51.96 -63.20
C PRO A 425 -63.55 -50.48 -63.13
N GLN A 426 -63.09 -49.78 -62.09
CA GLN A 426 -63.32 -48.33 -61.92
C GLN A 426 -62.60 -47.55 -63.03
N LYS A 427 -63.23 -46.49 -63.55
CA LYS A 427 -62.58 -45.55 -64.47
C LYS A 427 -61.67 -44.60 -63.69
N SER A 428 -60.41 -44.50 -64.09
CA SER A 428 -59.46 -43.57 -63.46
C SER A 428 -59.96 -42.13 -63.57
N SER A 429 -60.22 -41.49 -62.42
CA SER A 429 -60.75 -40.12 -62.34
C SER A 429 -59.68 -39.08 -61.96
N GLY A 430 -58.46 -39.52 -61.61
CA GLY A 430 -57.36 -38.66 -61.16
C GLY A 430 -57.61 -37.88 -59.87
N ARG A 431 -58.71 -38.17 -59.14
CA ARG A 431 -59.03 -37.52 -57.86
C ARG A 431 -58.28 -38.21 -56.72
N SER A 432 -57.71 -37.44 -55.80
CA SER A 432 -57.32 -37.97 -54.48
C SER A 432 -58.40 -37.71 -53.43
N TYR A 433 -58.48 -38.61 -52.46
CA TYR A 433 -59.32 -38.49 -51.28
C TYR A 433 -58.49 -38.61 -50.00
N PHE A 434 -58.75 -37.67 -49.11
CA PHE A 434 -58.39 -37.62 -47.70
C PHE A 434 -56.90 -37.51 -47.36
N LEU A 435 -56.11 -36.96 -48.28
CA LEU A 435 -54.64 -36.95 -48.17
C LEU A 435 -54.03 -35.55 -47.94
N THR A 436 -54.60 -34.48 -48.50
CA THR A 436 -53.97 -33.15 -48.48
C THR A 436 -53.99 -32.50 -47.09
N ALA A 437 -55.16 -32.40 -46.43
CA ALA A 437 -55.24 -31.84 -45.08
C ALA A 437 -54.56 -32.75 -44.05
N LEU A 438 -54.58 -34.07 -44.25
CA LEU A 438 -53.84 -35.02 -43.41
C LEU A 438 -52.35 -34.66 -43.35
N LEU A 439 -51.71 -34.44 -44.50
CA LEU A 439 -50.30 -34.08 -44.55
C LEU A 439 -50.04 -32.67 -43.99
N ARG A 440 -50.84 -31.68 -44.40
CA ARG A 440 -50.63 -30.25 -44.07
C ARG A 440 -51.06 -29.82 -42.67
N GLU A 441 -52.17 -30.34 -42.16
CA GLU A 441 -52.84 -29.86 -40.95
C GLU A 441 -52.61 -30.80 -39.75
N VAL A 442 -52.30 -32.08 -40.00
CA VAL A 442 -51.97 -33.05 -38.94
C VAL A 442 -50.47 -33.36 -38.92
N VAL A 443 -49.91 -33.93 -40.00
CA VAL A 443 -48.58 -34.54 -39.93
C VAL A 443 -47.42 -33.55 -39.89
N PHE A 444 -47.44 -32.52 -40.74
CA PHE A 444 -46.35 -31.52 -40.79
C PHE A 444 -46.31 -30.54 -39.60
N PRO A 445 -47.44 -30.12 -39.00
CA PRO A 445 -47.44 -29.36 -37.75
C PRO A 445 -46.84 -30.17 -36.58
N GLU A 446 -47.04 -31.49 -36.58
CA GLU A 446 -46.49 -32.42 -35.59
C GLU A 446 -44.99 -32.75 -35.76
N GLN A 447 -44.28 -32.08 -36.67
CA GLN A 447 -42.84 -32.25 -36.93
C GLN A 447 -41.90 -32.20 -35.70
N ARG A 448 -42.37 -31.70 -34.55
CA ARG A 448 -41.59 -31.61 -33.30
C ARG A 448 -41.75 -32.81 -32.37
N LEU A 449 -42.72 -33.70 -32.63
CA LEU A 449 -42.99 -34.90 -31.82
C LEU A 449 -41.83 -35.90 -31.85
N ALA A 450 -41.12 -36.03 -32.97
CA ALA A 450 -39.88 -36.81 -33.01
C ALA A 450 -38.86 -36.26 -32.01
N GLY A 451 -38.39 -37.13 -31.11
CA GLY A 451 -37.36 -36.81 -30.13
C GLY A 451 -36.04 -36.36 -30.78
N ALA A 452 -35.13 -35.81 -29.97
CA ALA A 452 -33.74 -35.64 -30.40
C ALA A 452 -32.89 -36.84 -29.92
N ASP A 453 -31.71 -37.06 -30.51
CA ASP A 453 -30.75 -38.05 -30.00
C ASP A 453 -30.41 -37.74 -28.53
N VAL A 454 -30.93 -38.58 -27.63
CA VAL A 454 -30.87 -38.41 -26.18
C VAL A 454 -29.43 -38.44 -25.67
N LYS A 455 -28.54 -39.21 -26.30
CA LYS A 455 -27.12 -39.31 -25.91
C LYS A 455 -26.38 -38.02 -26.29
N LEU A 456 -26.64 -37.50 -27.48
CA LEU A 456 -26.07 -36.23 -27.96
C LEU A 456 -26.57 -35.03 -27.15
N GLU A 457 -27.86 -34.99 -26.81
CA GLU A 457 -28.46 -33.90 -26.03
C GLU A 457 -27.93 -33.90 -24.58
N ARG A 458 -27.89 -35.05 -23.89
CA ARG A 458 -27.31 -35.19 -22.55
C ARG A 458 -25.85 -34.70 -22.51
N ARG A 459 -25.00 -35.12 -23.44
CA ARG A 459 -23.59 -34.69 -23.51
C ARG A 459 -23.45 -33.17 -23.73
N ARG A 460 -24.35 -32.56 -24.51
CA ARG A 460 -24.39 -31.10 -24.71
C ARG A 460 -24.99 -30.34 -23.53
N HIS A 461 -25.82 -30.99 -22.72
CA HIS A 461 -26.36 -30.41 -21.49
C HIS A 461 -25.28 -30.39 -20.40
N THR A 462 -24.62 -31.52 -20.13
CA THR A 462 -23.56 -31.60 -19.11
C THR A 462 -22.39 -30.67 -19.41
N LEU A 463 -21.92 -30.57 -20.66
CA LEU A 463 -20.87 -29.61 -21.05
C LEU A 463 -21.29 -28.14 -20.86
N ARG A 464 -22.57 -27.81 -21.05
CA ARG A 464 -23.08 -26.46 -20.75
C ARG A 464 -23.16 -26.21 -19.24
N LEU A 465 -23.66 -27.18 -18.48
CA LEU A 465 -23.79 -27.07 -17.02
C LEU A 465 -22.42 -26.93 -16.35
N ALA A 466 -21.43 -27.72 -16.76
CA ALA A 466 -20.06 -27.64 -16.27
C ALA A 466 -19.40 -26.28 -16.59
N GLY A 467 -19.62 -25.75 -17.80
CA GLY A 467 -19.16 -24.42 -18.18
C GLY A 467 -19.79 -23.31 -17.34
N VAL A 468 -21.10 -23.39 -17.06
CA VAL A 468 -21.80 -22.44 -16.17
C VAL A 468 -21.27 -22.55 -14.74
N ALA A 469 -21.17 -23.75 -14.17
CA ALA A 469 -20.68 -23.96 -12.82
C ALA A 469 -19.26 -23.40 -12.60
N ALA A 470 -18.35 -23.61 -13.56
CA ALA A 470 -17.00 -23.05 -13.52
C ALA A 470 -17.00 -21.51 -13.54
N MET A 471 -17.81 -20.89 -14.40
CA MET A 471 -17.95 -19.42 -14.44
C MET A 471 -18.53 -18.88 -13.14
N THR A 472 -19.53 -19.54 -12.55
CA THR A 472 -20.13 -19.14 -11.27
C THR A 472 -19.11 -19.21 -10.13
N LEU A 473 -18.35 -20.31 -10.02
CA LEU A 473 -17.33 -20.48 -8.97
C LEU A 473 -16.24 -19.40 -9.04
N VAL A 474 -15.72 -19.10 -10.25
CA VAL A 474 -14.73 -18.03 -10.44
C VAL A 474 -15.32 -16.66 -10.07
N THR A 475 -16.58 -16.39 -10.46
CA THR A 475 -17.26 -15.13 -10.13
C THR A 475 -17.45 -14.96 -8.63
N VAL A 476 -17.89 -16.01 -7.93
CA VAL A 476 -18.05 -16.00 -6.46
C VAL A 476 -16.70 -15.82 -5.76
N GLY A 477 -15.64 -16.49 -6.22
CA GLY A 477 -14.29 -16.32 -5.67
C GLY A 477 -13.76 -14.90 -5.81
N LEU A 478 -13.93 -14.27 -6.98
CA LEU A 478 -13.53 -12.88 -7.21
C LEU A 478 -14.34 -11.90 -6.34
N LEU A 479 -15.67 -12.07 -6.24
CA LEU A 479 -16.51 -11.24 -5.39
C LEU A 479 -16.16 -11.39 -3.89
N ALA A 480 -15.84 -12.60 -3.43
CA ALA A 480 -15.40 -12.84 -2.06
C ALA A 480 -14.05 -12.15 -1.77
N ALA A 481 -13.09 -12.20 -2.69
CA ALA A 481 -11.81 -11.51 -2.54
C ALA A 481 -11.98 -9.98 -2.49
N TRP A 482 -12.84 -9.43 -3.35
CA TRP A 482 -13.16 -8.00 -3.37
C TRP A 482 -13.91 -7.54 -2.11
N GLY A 483 -14.86 -8.35 -1.62
CA GLY A 483 -15.57 -8.10 -0.37
C GLY A 483 -14.64 -8.11 0.84
N TYR A 484 -13.72 -9.08 0.91
CA TYR A 484 -12.70 -9.14 1.96
C TYR A 484 -11.74 -7.94 1.91
N SER A 485 -11.33 -7.52 0.71
CA SER A 485 -10.47 -6.36 0.50
C SER A 485 -11.15 -5.03 0.84
N THR A 486 -12.46 -4.92 0.55
CA THR A 486 -13.29 -3.79 1.00
C THR A 486 -13.36 -3.75 2.52
N TRP A 487 -13.66 -4.88 3.17
CA TRP A 487 -13.76 -4.97 4.63
C TRP A 487 -12.47 -4.54 5.33
N GLN A 488 -11.32 -5.07 4.88
CA GLN A 488 -10.00 -4.68 5.40
C GLN A 488 -9.73 -3.17 5.22
N ASN A 489 -9.99 -2.61 4.03
CA ASN A 489 -9.82 -1.17 3.79
C ASN A 489 -10.77 -0.30 4.65
N THR A 490 -12.01 -0.74 4.91
CA THR A 490 -12.93 0.00 5.80
C THR A 490 -12.51 -0.05 7.26
N ASN A 491 -11.92 -1.15 7.73
CA ASN A 491 -11.37 -1.23 9.10
C ASN A 491 -10.12 -0.36 9.23
N TYR A 492 -9.24 -0.39 8.22
CA TYR A 492 -8.08 0.48 8.13
C TYR A 492 -8.48 1.97 8.19
N LEU A 493 -9.45 2.41 7.37
CA LEU A 493 -9.99 3.77 7.41
C LEU A 493 -10.49 4.16 8.81
N LYS A 494 -11.31 3.31 9.46
CA LYS A 494 -11.81 3.57 10.83
C LYS A 494 -10.68 3.71 11.85
N SER A 495 -9.62 2.91 11.73
CA SER A 495 -8.47 2.97 12.63
C SER A 495 -7.58 4.21 12.44
N VAL A 496 -7.65 4.85 11.27
CA VAL A 496 -7.05 6.18 11.01
C VAL A 496 -7.99 7.29 11.49
N GLU A 497 -9.28 7.19 11.18
CA GLU A 497 -10.34 8.15 11.58
C GLU A 497 -10.38 8.34 13.11
N ALA A 498 -10.32 7.25 13.89
CA ALA A 498 -10.28 7.31 15.35
C ALA A 498 -9.15 8.22 15.90
N ARG A 499 -8.00 8.26 15.19
CA ARG A 499 -6.83 9.06 15.58
C ARG A 499 -6.90 10.53 15.18
N VAL A 500 -7.84 10.90 14.30
CA VAL A 500 -8.00 12.29 13.82
C VAL A 500 -8.45 13.21 14.94
N GLU A 501 -9.44 12.81 15.74
CA GLU A 501 -9.95 13.67 16.82
C GLU A 501 -8.90 13.93 17.93
N PRO A 502 -8.14 12.93 18.44
CA PRO A 502 -7.00 13.20 19.32
C PRO A 502 -5.96 14.12 18.69
N ALA A 503 -5.52 13.86 17.45
CA ALA A 503 -4.50 14.65 16.78
C ALA A 503 -4.95 16.12 16.56
N GLN A 504 -6.22 16.34 16.23
CA GLN A 504 -6.81 17.66 16.12
C GLN A 504 -6.83 18.39 17.47
N LYS A 505 -7.17 17.69 18.58
CA LYS A 505 -7.12 18.26 19.93
C LYS A 505 -5.70 18.61 20.34
N THR A 506 -4.72 17.74 20.11
CA THR A 506 -3.30 18.01 20.40
C THR A 506 -2.77 19.21 19.59
N LEU A 507 -3.12 19.30 18.30
CA LEU A 507 -2.74 20.43 17.44
C LEU A 507 -3.39 21.75 17.88
N ALA A 508 -4.68 21.73 18.25
CA ALA A 508 -5.40 22.90 18.74
C ALA A 508 -4.98 23.33 20.17
N ALA A 509 -4.45 22.40 20.97
CA ALA A 509 -3.91 22.66 22.30
C ALA A 509 -2.49 23.26 22.27
N LEU A 510 -1.81 23.30 21.11
CA LEU A 510 -0.54 24.02 20.99
C LEU A 510 -0.78 25.51 21.29
N PRO A 511 -0.13 26.09 22.31
CA PRO A 511 -0.39 27.48 22.68
C PRO A 511 0.06 28.43 21.56
N ALA A 512 -0.72 29.47 21.28
CA ALA A 512 -0.37 30.51 20.29
C ALA A 512 0.97 31.25 20.55
N ARG A 513 1.61 30.95 21.69
CA ARG A 513 2.93 31.39 22.09
C ARG A 513 3.73 30.22 22.68
N VAL A 514 3.95 29.17 21.90
CA VAL A 514 4.82 28.04 22.27
C VAL A 514 6.21 28.57 22.65
N GLN A 515 6.62 28.42 23.91
CA GLN A 515 7.96 28.83 24.35
C GLN A 515 9.03 27.78 24.06
N ASN A 516 8.62 26.56 23.69
CA ASN A 516 9.51 25.41 23.51
C ASN A 516 9.27 24.71 22.16
N LEU A 517 10.16 24.92 21.17
CA LEU A 517 10.05 24.24 19.87
C LEU A 517 10.04 22.71 20.00
N VAL A 518 10.71 22.16 21.02
CA VAL A 518 10.87 20.71 21.25
C VAL A 518 9.53 19.99 21.39
N GLU A 519 8.51 20.65 21.93
CA GLU A 519 7.17 20.08 22.12
C GLU A 519 6.36 20.02 20.81
N VAL A 520 6.74 20.79 19.78
CA VAL A 520 6.02 20.86 18.50
C VAL A 520 6.39 19.71 17.57
N ALA A 521 7.66 19.29 17.55
CA ALA A 521 8.13 18.24 16.63
C ALA A 521 7.41 16.88 16.80
N PRO A 522 7.15 16.35 18.01
CA PRO A 522 6.39 15.11 18.18
C PRO A 522 4.95 15.21 17.68
N VAL A 523 4.31 16.39 17.81
CA VAL A 523 2.93 16.62 17.33
C VAL A 523 2.89 16.63 15.80
N LEU A 524 3.85 17.32 15.16
CA LEU A 524 4.00 17.33 13.70
C LEU A 524 4.29 15.94 13.15
N GLN A 525 5.19 15.18 13.79
CA GLN A 525 5.48 13.80 13.41
C GLN A 525 4.24 12.91 13.55
N GLY A 526 3.48 13.05 14.64
CA GLY A 526 2.20 12.36 14.84
C GLY A 526 1.17 12.64 13.75
N LEU A 527 1.12 13.89 13.24
CA LEU A 527 0.29 14.26 12.08
C LEU A 527 0.80 13.64 10.77
N ARG A 528 2.13 13.58 10.55
CA ARG A 528 2.72 12.94 9.37
C ARG A 528 2.41 11.45 9.31
N ASP A 529 2.46 10.78 10.46
CA ASP A 529 2.33 9.34 10.62
C ASP A 529 0.89 8.89 10.96
N ILE A 530 -0.10 9.78 10.94
CA ILE A 530 -1.48 9.49 11.36
C ILE A 530 -2.14 8.33 10.59
N TRP A 531 -1.73 8.13 9.34
CA TRP A 531 -2.18 7.05 8.45
C TRP A 531 -1.54 5.68 8.74
N LYS A 532 -0.48 5.60 9.54
CA LYS A 532 0.22 4.36 9.91
C LYS A 532 -0.44 3.70 11.12
N THR A 533 -1.05 2.54 10.94
CA THR A 533 -1.85 1.85 11.97
C THR A 533 -1.04 0.71 12.63
N PRO A 534 -1.51 0.06 13.71
CA PRO A 534 -0.76 -1.00 14.37
C PRO A 534 -0.50 -2.22 13.47
N ASP A 535 -1.36 -2.42 12.47
CA ASP A 535 -1.30 -3.46 11.44
C ASP A 535 -0.59 -2.98 10.17
N ASN A 536 -0.32 -1.67 10.04
CA ASN A 536 0.43 -1.07 8.94
C ASN A 536 1.48 -0.07 9.49
N ARG A 537 2.55 -0.60 10.09
CA ARG A 537 3.54 0.21 10.82
C ARG A 537 4.56 0.89 9.92
N GLN A 538 4.89 0.28 8.77
CA GLN A 538 5.90 0.80 7.84
C GLN A 538 5.28 1.54 6.64
N GLY A 539 3.95 1.50 6.47
CA GLY A 539 3.28 1.99 5.27
C GLY A 539 3.14 0.93 4.17
N ASP A 540 3.37 -0.34 4.50
CA ASP A 540 3.22 -1.49 3.62
C ASP A 540 1.82 -1.57 2.98
N GLU A 541 1.72 -2.21 1.82
CA GLU A 541 0.45 -2.53 1.16
C GLU A 541 0.13 -4.04 1.32
N PRO A 542 -0.63 -4.48 2.35
CA PRO A 542 -0.97 -5.89 2.50
C PRO A 542 -1.75 -6.41 1.30
N LEU A 543 -1.41 -7.59 0.76
CA LEU A 543 -2.11 -8.16 -0.40
C LEU A 543 -3.64 -8.30 -0.22
N SER A 544 -4.10 -8.41 1.02
CA SER A 544 -5.53 -8.39 1.36
C SER A 544 -6.22 -7.06 1.02
N MET A 545 -5.49 -5.95 0.96
CA MET A 545 -6.01 -4.60 0.70
C MET A 545 -5.76 -4.11 -0.75
N THR A 546 -4.89 -4.78 -1.52
CA THR A 546 -4.34 -4.26 -2.79
C THR A 546 -5.19 -4.47 -4.05
N LEU A 547 -6.41 -5.02 -3.97
CA LEU A 547 -7.26 -5.34 -5.15
C LEU A 547 -7.90 -4.09 -5.83
N GLY A 548 -7.14 -3.01 -5.94
CA GLY A 548 -7.57 -1.69 -6.40
C GLY A 548 -8.38 -0.88 -5.41
N LEU A 549 -8.45 -1.34 -4.16
CA LEU A 549 -9.23 -0.74 -3.08
C LEU A 549 -8.38 -0.11 -1.98
N TYR A 550 -7.04 -0.20 -2.05
CA TYR A 550 -6.15 0.39 -1.05
C TYR A 550 -6.34 1.91 -0.96
N GLN A 551 -6.52 2.42 0.26
CA GLN A 551 -6.67 3.87 0.50
C GLN A 551 -5.43 4.52 1.15
N GLY A 552 -4.39 3.75 1.47
CA GLY A 552 -3.19 4.27 2.15
C GLY A 552 -2.53 5.43 1.40
N ASP A 553 -2.32 5.30 0.08
CA ASP A 553 -1.74 6.34 -0.79
C ASP A 553 -2.44 7.71 -0.61
N LYS A 554 -3.78 7.72 -0.48
CA LYS A 554 -4.57 8.94 -0.31
C LYS A 554 -4.47 9.51 1.09
N LEU A 555 -4.40 8.64 2.11
CA LEU A 555 -4.25 9.02 3.50
C LEU A 555 -2.82 9.55 3.76
N ASP A 556 -1.80 8.96 3.15
CA ASP A 556 -0.42 9.44 3.18
C ASP A 556 -0.30 10.82 2.52
N ALA A 557 -0.86 11.00 1.31
CA ALA A 557 -0.88 12.29 0.64
C ALA A 557 -1.64 13.36 1.46
N ALA A 558 -2.77 13.01 2.06
CA ALA A 558 -3.52 13.92 2.93
C ALA A 558 -2.77 14.25 4.22
N ALA A 559 -2.10 13.27 4.84
CA ALA A 559 -1.25 13.46 6.02
C ALA A 559 -0.05 14.35 5.70
N MET A 560 0.64 14.12 4.57
CA MET A 560 1.74 14.95 4.10
C MET A 560 1.30 16.41 3.88
N LEU A 561 0.20 16.64 3.16
CA LEU A 561 -0.32 18.00 2.92
C LEU A 561 -0.75 18.70 4.23
N THR A 562 -1.34 17.95 5.16
CA THR A 562 -1.74 18.49 6.48
C THR A 562 -0.53 18.82 7.33
N HIS A 563 0.50 17.97 7.30
CA HIS A 563 1.78 18.18 7.97
C HIS A 563 2.55 19.37 7.39
N GLN A 564 2.61 19.53 6.06
CA GLN A 564 3.21 20.69 5.40
C GLN A 564 2.50 22.00 5.79
N ARG A 565 1.16 22.01 5.88
CA ARG A 565 0.42 23.17 6.41
C ARG A 565 0.77 23.42 7.88
N ALA A 566 0.75 22.40 8.73
CA ALA A 566 1.13 22.54 10.13
C ALA A 566 2.59 23.03 10.33
N LEU A 567 3.52 22.64 9.45
CA LEU A 567 4.88 23.21 9.43
C LEU A 567 4.86 24.72 9.11
N ASN A 568 4.09 25.17 8.13
CA ASN A 568 4.01 26.60 7.78
C ASN A 568 3.21 27.43 8.79
N ASP A 569 2.15 26.86 9.37
CA ASP A 569 1.20 27.56 10.25
C ASP A 569 1.59 27.50 11.73
N ALA A 570 2.35 26.47 12.16
CA ALA A 570 2.72 26.26 13.57
C ALA A 570 4.24 26.16 13.85
N PHE A 571 5.08 25.74 12.90
CA PHE A 571 6.54 25.59 13.12
C PHE A 571 7.34 26.79 12.62
N LEU A 572 7.15 27.19 11.35
CA LEU A 572 7.78 28.36 10.73
C LEU A 572 7.57 29.67 11.52
N PRO A 573 6.40 29.97 12.12
CA PRO A 573 6.23 31.18 12.93
C PRO A 573 7.10 31.15 14.20
N GLN A 574 7.34 29.96 14.78
CA GLN A 574 8.21 29.81 15.96
C GLN A 574 9.69 29.94 15.56
N ILE A 575 10.09 29.41 14.40
CA ILE A 575 11.42 29.67 13.83
C ILE A 575 11.61 31.17 13.60
N ALA A 576 10.72 31.81 12.82
CA ALA A 576 10.80 33.23 12.49
C ALA A 576 10.89 34.12 13.74
N LYS A 577 10.05 33.82 14.75
CA LYS A 577 10.06 34.52 16.04
C LYS A 577 11.32 34.23 16.86
N ARG A 578 11.86 33.01 16.82
CA ARG A 578 13.13 32.69 17.48
C ARG A 578 14.31 33.43 16.85
N ILE A 579 14.37 33.55 15.52
CA ILE A 579 15.39 34.40 14.86
C ILE A 579 15.17 35.87 15.27
N GLU A 580 13.92 36.33 15.34
CA GLU A 580 13.58 37.67 15.81
C GLU A 580 14.02 37.93 17.25
N ASP A 581 13.80 36.99 18.17
CA ASP A 581 14.23 37.09 19.56
C ASP A 581 15.76 37.10 19.69
N GLN A 582 16.48 36.30 18.89
CA GLN A 582 17.96 36.37 18.77
C GLN A 582 18.44 37.73 18.23
N LEU A 583 17.70 38.36 17.31
CA LEU A 583 17.99 39.70 16.81
C LEU A 583 17.63 40.81 17.81
N ARG A 584 16.58 40.64 18.62
CA ARG A 584 16.20 41.57 19.70
C ARG A 584 17.18 41.52 20.87
N THR A 585 17.76 40.35 21.12
CA THR A 585 18.80 40.10 22.13
C THR A 585 20.23 40.25 21.61
N ALA A 586 20.40 40.80 20.40
CA ALA A 586 21.67 40.92 19.70
C ALA A 586 22.81 41.48 20.59
N GLN A 587 23.73 40.58 20.95
CA GLN A 587 24.90 40.89 21.76
C GLN A 587 25.96 41.62 20.93
N LYS A 588 26.42 42.78 21.42
CA LYS A 588 27.50 43.57 20.79
C LYS A 588 28.83 42.80 20.69
N ASP A 589 28.93 41.75 21.49
CA ASP A 589 30.05 40.84 21.68
C ASP A 589 30.06 39.66 20.68
N ASN A 590 29.01 39.46 19.88
CA ASN A 590 29.00 38.45 18.80
C ASN A 590 28.29 38.92 17.51
N LEU A 591 28.78 40.03 16.96
CA LEU A 591 28.21 40.71 15.78
C LEU A 591 28.08 39.81 14.53
N GLU A 592 28.94 38.82 14.34
CA GLU A 592 28.84 37.89 13.19
C GLU A 592 27.68 36.90 13.35
N PHE A 593 27.43 36.40 14.57
CA PHE A 593 26.25 35.57 14.81
C PHE A 593 24.97 36.39 14.59
N THR A 594 25.00 37.68 14.96
CA THR A 594 23.94 38.65 14.65
C THR A 594 23.82 38.94 13.16
N TYR A 595 24.93 38.99 12.40
CA TYR A 595 24.94 39.17 10.95
C TYR A 595 24.31 37.98 10.22
N GLU A 596 24.74 36.75 10.54
CA GLU A 596 24.16 35.53 9.95
C GLU A 596 22.72 35.29 10.45
N ALA A 597 22.36 35.75 11.66
CA ALA A 597 20.97 35.77 12.13
C ALA A 597 20.12 36.76 11.31
N LEU A 598 20.64 37.95 11.01
CA LEU A 598 19.94 38.94 10.19
C LEU A 598 19.76 38.44 8.75
N LYS A 599 20.82 37.85 8.18
CA LYS A 599 20.79 37.16 6.88
C LYS A 599 19.70 36.08 6.86
N SER A 600 19.68 35.22 7.89
CA SER A 600 18.68 34.16 8.05
C SER A 600 17.25 34.71 8.22
N TYR A 601 17.06 35.78 8.98
CA TYR A 601 15.75 36.45 9.12
C TYR A 601 15.28 37.03 7.78
N LEU A 602 16.16 37.73 7.05
CA LEU A 602 15.85 38.29 5.74
C LEU A 602 15.48 37.20 4.72
N MET A 603 16.12 36.02 4.77
CA MET A 603 15.78 34.86 3.92
C MET A 603 14.34 34.36 4.12
N LEU A 604 13.73 34.54 5.31
CA LEU A 604 12.32 34.18 5.57
C LEU A 604 11.29 35.14 4.96
N TYR A 605 11.76 36.28 4.43
CA TYR A 605 10.94 37.36 3.86
C TYR A 605 11.35 37.77 2.44
N GLN A 606 12.52 37.36 1.96
CA GLN A 606 13.07 37.66 0.62
C GLN A 606 13.40 36.36 -0.14
N PRO A 607 12.44 35.78 -0.87
CA PRO A 607 12.62 34.50 -1.55
C PRO A 607 13.79 34.47 -2.55
N GLU A 608 14.17 35.59 -3.15
CA GLU A 608 15.30 35.69 -4.09
C GLU A 608 16.67 35.61 -3.40
N ARG A 609 16.70 35.65 -2.07
CA ARG A 609 17.91 35.55 -1.24
C ARG A 609 18.00 34.24 -0.45
N PHE A 610 17.02 33.36 -0.61
CA PHE A 610 16.95 32.10 0.10
C PHE A 610 18.12 31.17 -0.26
N ASP A 611 18.84 30.74 0.77
CA ASP A 611 19.85 29.69 0.71
C ASP A 611 19.49 28.63 1.77
N ALA A 612 19.16 27.44 1.29
CA ALA A 612 18.71 26.32 2.12
C ALA A 612 19.81 25.82 3.07
N GLU A 613 21.06 25.76 2.61
CA GLU A 613 22.18 25.27 3.41
C GLU A 613 22.57 26.31 4.47
N ALA A 614 22.65 27.60 4.09
CA ALA A 614 22.97 28.67 5.03
C ALA A 614 21.90 28.82 6.13
N LEU A 615 20.61 28.77 5.77
CA LEU A 615 19.51 28.87 6.73
C LEU A 615 19.49 27.66 7.68
N LYS A 616 19.66 26.42 7.16
CA LYS A 616 19.77 25.22 8.00
C LYS A 616 20.97 25.29 8.93
N ALA A 617 22.14 25.68 8.42
CA ALA A 617 23.37 25.76 9.19
C ALA A 617 23.30 26.79 10.31
N TRP A 618 22.65 27.94 10.09
CA TRP A 618 22.45 28.93 11.16
C TRP A 618 21.45 28.45 12.21
N ILE A 619 20.30 27.88 11.80
CA ILE A 619 19.27 27.40 12.75
C ILE A 619 19.82 26.25 13.62
N THR A 620 20.51 25.27 13.03
CA THR A 620 21.13 24.17 13.79
C THR A 620 22.27 24.66 14.69
N LEU A 621 23.04 25.68 14.27
CA LEU A 621 24.05 26.31 15.11
C LEU A 621 23.43 27.05 16.31
N ASP A 622 22.36 27.82 16.11
CA ASP A 622 21.59 28.44 17.20
C ASP A 622 21.04 27.38 18.16
N TRP A 623 20.44 26.31 17.64
CA TRP A 623 19.96 25.18 18.44
C TRP A 623 21.07 24.53 19.27
N SER A 624 22.25 24.30 18.70
CA SER A 624 23.40 23.73 19.43
C SER A 624 23.91 24.62 20.58
N ARG A 625 23.69 25.94 20.49
CA ARG A 625 24.15 26.94 21.47
C ARG A 625 23.10 27.28 22.53
N ASN A 626 21.86 27.43 22.09
CA ASN A 626 20.80 28.16 22.77
C ASN A 626 19.52 27.32 23.00
N LEU A 627 19.51 26.02 22.68
CA LEU A 627 18.56 25.06 23.26
C LEU A 627 19.19 24.38 24.47
N ASP A 628 18.35 24.02 25.45
CA ASP A 628 18.82 23.41 26.69
C ASP A 628 19.67 22.16 26.46
N ARG A 629 20.80 22.08 27.17
CA ARG A 629 21.71 20.93 27.10
C ARG A 629 21.09 19.63 27.63
N GLY A 630 19.97 19.73 28.36
CA GLY A 630 19.19 18.58 28.85
C GLY A 630 18.27 17.92 27.80
N ILE A 631 18.07 18.52 26.62
CA ILE A 631 17.21 17.94 25.57
C ILE A 631 17.87 16.67 24.99
N PRO A 632 17.19 15.51 24.99
CA PRO A 632 17.66 14.27 24.39
C PRO A 632 18.01 14.38 22.90
N GLU A 633 18.93 13.52 22.43
CA GLU A 633 19.42 13.54 21.05
C GLU A 633 18.33 13.18 20.02
N ASP A 634 17.42 12.27 20.35
CA ASP A 634 16.25 11.93 19.55
C ASP A 634 15.29 13.10 19.36
N GLN A 635 15.12 13.94 20.38
CA GLN A 635 14.29 15.15 20.31
C GLN A 635 14.95 16.26 19.47
N ARG A 636 16.28 16.41 19.55
CA ARG A 636 17.02 17.32 18.65
C ARG A 636 16.92 16.85 17.20
N LYS A 637 17.10 15.55 16.97
CA LYS A 637 16.98 14.97 15.63
C LYS A 637 15.57 15.15 15.07
N ALA A 638 14.52 14.92 15.87
CA ALA A 638 13.15 15.14 15.43
C ALA A 638 12.91 16.60 14.97
N LEU A 639 13.51 17.59 15.65
CA LEU A 639 13.47 19.00 15.23
C LEU A 639 14.22 19.25 13.92
N GLU A 640 15.39 18.65 13.74
CA GLU A 640 16.17 18.73 12.48
C GLU A 640 15.42 18.07 11.31
N ASP A 641 14.77 16.92 11.55
CA ASP A 641 13.91 16.25 10.57
C ASP A 641 12.72 17.16 10.17
N GLN A 642 12.08 17.86 11.12
CA GLN A 642 11.02 18.85 10.80
C GLN A 642 11.56 20.04 9.99
N LEU A 643 12.76 20.52 10.32
CA LEU A 643 13.42 21.62 9.62
C LEU A 643 13.75 21.24 8.18
N ASP A 644 14.20 20.01 7.94
CA ASP A 644 14.49 19.51 6.60
C ASP A 644 13.23 19.39 5.75
N VAL A 645 12.12 18.90 6.31
CA VAL A 645 10.82 18.87 5.60
C VAL A 645 10.29 20.29 5.33
N LEU A 646 10.56 21.26 6.21
CA LEU A 646 10.22 22.67 5.96
C LEU A 646 11.06 23.28 4.84
N ILE A 647 12.39 23.15 4.90
CA ILE A 647 13.33 23.73 3.92
C ILE A 647 13.16 23.08 2.54
N ALA A 648 12.85 21.78 2.47
CA ALA A 648 12.57 21.08 1.22
C ALA A 648 11.31 21.55 0.47
N GLN A 649 10.41 22.33 1.11
CA GLN A 649 9.27 22.96 0.46
C GLN A 649 9.66 24.18 -0.40
N GLY A 650 10.91 24.63 -0.33
CA GLY A 650 11.41 25.82 -1.01
C GLY A 650 11.47 27.05 -0.10
N PRO A 651 11.55 28.27 -0.65
CA PRO A 651 11.71 29.49 0.15
C PRO A 651 10.57 29.67 1.16
N PRO A 652 10.84 29.58 2.47
CA PRO A 652 9.82 29.71 3.50
C PRO A 652 9.28 31.14 3.50
N ARG A 653 7.95 31.27 3.55
CA ARG A 653 7.26 32.55 3.66
C ARG A 653 6.68 32.65 5.06
N SER A 654 7.40 33.33 5.96
CA SER A 654 6.90 33.56 7.31
C SER A 654 5.53 34.25 7.25
N PRO A 655 4.47 33.71 7.90
CA PRO A 655 3.15 34.34 7.91
C PRO A 655 3.08 35.54 8.90
N LEU A 656 4.14 35.76 9.68
CA LEU A 656 4.32 36.96 10.49
C LEU A 656 4.74 38.13 9.59
N LYS A 657 4.45 39.38 9.99
CA LYS A 657 5.00 40.55 9.28
C LYS A 657 6.43 40.81 9.77
N MET A 658 7.37 41.01 8.83
CA MET A 658 8.75 41.40 9.14
C MET A 658 8.81 42.69 9.96
N ASP A 659 9.58 42.70 11.07
CA ASP A 659 9.84 43.92 11.84
C ASP A 659 10.93 44.75 11.14
N GLU A 660 10.50 45.66 10.26
CA GLU A 660 11.39 46.61 9.57
C GLU A 660 12.19 47.52 10.51
N ASN A 661 11.69 47.80 11.72
CA ASN A 661 12.40 48.65 12.68
C ASN A 661 13.53 47.85 13.34
N LEU A 662 13.29 46.58 13.69
CA LEU A 662 14.32 45.67 14.17
C LEU A 662 15.41 45.46 13.11
N VAL A 663 15.03 45.21 11.85
CA VAL A 663 15.98 45.08 10.73
C VAL A 663 16.81 46.36 10.60
N ARG A 664 16.19 47.55 10.67
CA ARG A 664 16.91 48.83 10.59
C ARG A 664 17.85 49.04 11.78
N SER A 665 17.44 48.70 13.00
CA SER A 665 18.30 48.85 14.20
C SER A 665 19.48 47.87 14.18
N VAL A 666 19.26 46.60 13.80
CA VAL A 666 20.35 45.62 13.71
C VAL A 666 21.31 45.98 12.58
N ARG A 667 20.82 46.43 11.42
CA ARG A 667 21.67 46.96 10.34
C ARG A 667 22.54 48.11 10.81
N ALA A 668 21.99 49.06 11.58
CA ALA A 668 22.77 50.17 12.14
C ALA A 668 23.86 49.70 13.13
N VAL A 669 23.57 48.70 13.97
CA VAL A 669 24.57 48.09 14.87
C VAL A 669 25.67 47.38 14.07
N LEU A 670 25.32 46.58 13.06
CA LEU A 670 26.29 45.84 12.24
C LEU A 670 27.13 46.77 11.36
N ALA A 671 26.53 47.86 10.84
CA ALA A 671 27.23 48.89 10.08
C ALA A 671 28.24 49.70 10.90
N SER A 672 28.13 49.72 12.24
CA SER A 672 29.15 50.32 13.11
C SER A 672 30.46 49.52 13.19
N TYR A 673 30.51 48.32 12.61
CA TYR A 673 31.66 47.42 12.65
C TYR A 673 32.31 47.28 11.26
N PRO A 674 33.53 47.84 11.05
CA PRO A 674 34.17 47.90 9.73
C PRO A 674 34.32 46.53 9.05
N LEU A 675 34.25 46.52 7.71
CA LEU A 675 34.32 45.31 6.90
C LEU A 675 35.61 44.53 7.14
N GLU A 676 36.75 45.20 7.27
CA GLU A 676 38.04 44.60 7.61
C GLU A 676 38.00 43.82 8.94
N GLN A 677 37.27 44.31 9.94
CA GLN A 677 37.14 43.63 11.23
C GLN A 677 36.21 42.42 11.12
N ARG A 678 35.17 42.47 10.28
CA ARG A 678 34.29 41.32 10.01
C ARG A 678 35.02 40.22 9.23
N VAL A 679 35.71 40.57 8.14
CA VAL A 679 36.59 39.65 7.39
C VAL A 679 37.61 38.98 8.33
N PHE A 680 38.29 39.76 9.17
CA PHE A 680 39.24 39.21 10.14
C PHE A 680 38.57 38.28 11.18
N SER A 681 37.36 38.63 11.65
CA SER A 681 36.61 37.81 12.60
C SER A 681 36.08 36.50 12.00
N ARG A 682 35.83 36.47 10.68
CA ARG A 682 35.44 35.27 9.92
C ARG A 682 36.66 34.37 9.70
N LEU A 683 37.79 34.94 9.28
CA LEU A 683 39.12 34.28 9.21
C LEU A 683 39.51 33.62 10.54
N LYS A 684 39.33 34.31 11.67
CA LYS A 684 39.66 33.78 13.01
C LYS A 684 38.76 32.60 13.45
N ARG A 685 37.53 32.49 12.90
CA ARG A 685 36.56 31.44 13.23
C ARG A 685 36.58 30.26 12.28
N GLN A 686 36.76 30.52 10.99
CA GLN A 686 37.01 29.52 9.97
C GLN A 686 38.43 28.98 10.18
N ARG A 687 38.58 28.07 11.16
CA ARG A 687 39.86 27.53 11.62
C ARG A 687 40.77 27.22 10.43
N ALA A 688 41.77 28.08 10.22
CA ALA A 688 42.90 27.79 9.35
C ALA A 688 43.39 26.38 9.69
N SER A 689 43.53 25.56 8.65
CA SER A 689 43.32 24.11 8.72
C SER A 689 44.24 23.37 9.71
N LYS A 690 43.88 22.12 10.04
CA LYS A 690 44.64 21.20 10.91
C LYS A 690 46.08 20.92 10.43
N ASP A 691 46.49 21.48 9.31
CA ASP A 691 47.70 21.15 8.56
C ASP A 691 48.94 21.93 9.05
N ILE A 692 48.74 23.04 9.78
CA ILE A 692 49.84 23.79 10.42
C ILE A 692 49.79 23.54 11.94
N PRO A 693 50.80 22.90 12.54
CA PRO A 693 50.80 22.61 13.96
C PRO A 693 50.86 23.90 14.79
N ALA A 694 50.18 23.89 15.94
CA ALA A 694 50.33 24.94 16.94
C ALA A 694 51.75 24.92 17.53
N PHE A 695 52.25 26.09 17.92
CA PHE A 695 53.47 26.17 18.70
C PHE A 695 53.25 25.56 20.09
N SER A 696 54.22 24.80 20.58
CA SER A 696 54.18 24.10 21.87
C SER A 696 55.33 24.57 22.76
N VAL A 697 55.02 25.01 23.97
CA VAL A 697 56.02 25.43 24.97
C VAL A 697 56.85 24.21 25.37
N ALA A 698 56.21 23.06 25.62
CA ALA A 698 56.88 21.82 26.01
C ALA A 698 57.91 21.35 24.96
N GLN A 699 57.59 21.50 23.67
CA GLN A 699 58.51 21.16 22.59
C GLN A 699 59.67 22.17 22.48
N ALA A 700 59.41 23.45 22.73
CA ALA A 700 60.40 24.52 22.71
C ALA A 700 61.39 24.47 23.89
N THR A 701 60.94 24.04 25.06
CA THR A 701 61.75 23.97 26.30
C THR A 701 62.64 22.73 26.39
N GLY A 702 62.31 21.66 25.66
CA GLY A 702 62.93 20.34 25.83
C GLY A 702 62.43 19.57 27.06
N PRO A 703 62.99 18.38 27.35
CA PRO A 703 62.46 17.41 28.32
C PRO A 703 62.32 17.94 29.76
N SER A 704 63.21 18.85 30.18
CA SER A 704 63.18 19.43 31.53
C SER A 704 62.23 20.60 31.69
N GLY A 705 61.60 21.10 30.61
CA GLY A 705 60.66 22.22 30.66
C GLY A 705 59.42 21.99 31.54
N PRO A 706 58.70 20.87 31.40
CA PRO A 706 57.58 20.53 32.28
C PRO A 706 57.93 20.35 33.76
N LEU A 707 59.22 20.27 34.10
CA LEU A 707 59.70 20.21 35.49
C LEU A 707 59.90 21.59 36.13
N VAL A 708 59.81 22.67 35.34
CA VAL A 708 60.07 24.05 35.82
C VAL A 708 59.03 25.08 35.38
N PHE A 709 58.30 24.86 34.28
CA PHE A 709 57.29 25.80 33.78
C PHE A 709 55.85 25.29 33.94
N GLU A 710 54.92 26.22 34.15
CA GLU A 710 53.48 26.04 33.98
C GLU A 710 52.88 27.23 33.25
N ARG A 711 51.61 27.13 32.86
CA ARG A 711 50.84 28.27 32.36
C ARG A 711 49.99 28.88 33.48
N ILE A 712 49.96 30.21 33.60
CA ILE A 712 49.12 30.95 34.57
C ILE A 712 47.65 30.58 34.39
N SER A 713 47.22 30.42 33.14
CA SER A 713 45.90 29.99 32.68
C SER A 713 45.55 28.52 32.97
N GLY A 714 46.48 27.72 33.50
CA GLY A 714 46.29 26.28 33.71
C GLY A 714 46.30 25.44 32.43
N LYS A 715 46.57 26.03 31.27
CA LYS A 715 46.66 25.32 29.99
C LYS A 715 47.88 24.38 29.95
N PRO A 716 47.81 23.22 29.27
CA PRO A 716 48.96 22.35 29.06
C PRO A 716 50.11 23.09 28.35
N LEU A 717 51.36 22.78 28.69
CA LEU A 717 52.53 23.30 27.95
C LEU A 717 52.59 22.82 26.49
N SER A 718 51.86 21.76 26.15
CA SER A 718 51.68 21.29 24.77
C SER A 718 50.75 22.20 23.94
N GLU A 719 49.92 23.01 24.59
CA GLU A 719 49.13 24.06 23.95
C GLU A 719 49.91 25.38 24.05
N GLY A 720 50.12 26.07 22.93
CA GLY A 720 50.78 27.38 22.87
C GLY A 720 50.05 28.31 21.90
N VAL A 721 50.79 28.92 20.96
CA VAL A 721 50.21 29.81 19.95
C VAL A 721 49.54 28.96 18.83
N PRO A 722 48.28 29.23 18.45
CA PRO A 722 47.61 28.51 17.36
C PRO A 722 48.42 28.58 16.06
N GLY A 723 48.41 27.49 15.28
CA GLY A 723 49.23 27.38 14.05
C GLY A 723 49.09 28.56 13.09
N MET A 724 47.89 29.15 13.02
CA MET A 724 47.58 30.36 12.25
C MET A 724 48.48 31.57 12.58
N PHE A 725 48.91 31.73 13.84
CA PHE A 725 49.75 32.84 14.32
C PHE A 725 51.21 32.38 14.58
N THR A 726 51.70 31.46 13.75
CA THR A 726 53.12 31.07 13.69
C THR A 726 53.76 31.62 12.42
N TYR A 727 55.09 31.59 12.32
CA TYR A 727 55.83 32.00 11.12
C TYR A 727 55.30 31.27 9.87
N ASP A 728 55.08 29.96 9.98
CA ASP A 728 54.51 29.13 8.92
C ASP A 728 53.04 29.45 8.66
N GLY A 729 52.25 29.74 9.70
CA GLY A 729 50.85 30.15 9.58
C GLY A 729 50.67 31.42 8.73
N TYR A 730 51.52 32.43 8.98
CA TYR A 730 51.53 33.66 8.21
C TYR A 730 51.91 33.41 6.74
N HIS A 731 53.09 32.82 6.51
CA HIS A 731 53.67 32.71 5.18
C HIS A 731 53.00 31.66 4.29
N LYS A 732 52.46 30.56 4.85
CA LYS A 732 51.90 29.43 4.07
C LYS A 732 50.38 29.46 3.92
N ARG A 733 49.64 30.14 4.81
CA ARG A 733 48.16 30.08 4.84
C ARG A 733 47.48 31.44 4.82
N PHE A 734 47.76 32.30 5.79
CA PHE A 734 47.01 33.55 5.99
C PHE A 734 46.94 34.42 4.73
N GLN A 735 48.08 34.60 4.03
CA GLN A 735 48.18 35.43 2.83
C GLN A 735 47.23 35.01 1.68
N ASN A 736 46.85 33.73 1.61
CA ASN A 736 45.97 33.22 0.55
C ASN A 736 44.49 33.30 0.95
N GLU A 737 44.14 32.94 2.19
CA GLU A 737 42.74 32.91 2.65
C GLU A 737 42.10 34.30 2.76
N VAL A 738 42.90 35.31 3.13
CA VAL A 738 42.42 36.69 3.31
C VAL A 738 41.84 37.27 2.00
N VAL A 739 42.43 36.95 0.85
CA VAL A 739 41.97 37.43 -0.46
C VAL A 739 40.58 36.85 -0.80
N VAL A 740 40.39 35.55 -0.58
CA VAL A 740 39.15 34.84 -0.91
C VAL A 740 37.98 35.31 -0.06
N LEU A 741 38.16 35.40 1.27
CA LEU A 741 37.07 35.78 2.18
C LEU A 741 36.70 37.26 2.10
N THR A 742 37.66 38.13 1.76
CA THR A 742 37.37 39.55 1.47
C THR A 742 36.41 39.69 0.29
N GLY A 743 36.62 38.92 -0.79
CA GLY A 743 35.75 38.92 -1.97
C GLY A 743 34.34 38.39 -1.71
N LEU A 744 34.20 37.34 -0.89
CA LEU A 744 32.90 36.75 -0.57
C LEU A 744 32.04 37.69 0.29
N LEU A 745 32.58 38.23 1.38
CA LEU A 745 31.85 39.16 2.24
C LEU A 745 31.46 40.45 1.50
N ALA A 746 32.31 40.97 0.62
CA ALA A 746 32.00 42.12 -0.23
C ALA A 746 30.80 41.90 -1.17
N ALA A 747 30.46 40.65 -1.50
CA ALA A 747 29.29 40.30 -2.32
C ALA A 747 28.00 40.10 -1.49
N GLU A 748 28.11 39.64 -0.23
CA GLU A 748 26.98 39.42 0.67
C GLU A 748 26.49 40.73 1.34
N ASP A 749 27.43 41.56 1.78
CA ASP A 749 27.19 42.80 2.54
C ASP A 749 26.08 43.72 1.99
N PRO A 750 26.03 44.03 0.68
CA PRO A 750 25.06 44.97 0.11
C PRO A 750 23.61 44.69 0.47
N TRP A 751 23.18 43.43 0.41
CA TRP A 751 21.78 43.07 0.59
C TRP A 751 21.44 42.73 2.04
N VAL A 752 22.40 42.19 2.81
CA VAL A 752 22.22 41.92 4.25
C VAL A 752 22.18 43.24 5.02
N LEU A 753 23.14 44.14 4.80
CA LEU A 753 23.22 45.44 5.49
C LEU A 753 22.36 46.54 4.84
N GLY A 754 21.88 46.33 3.61
CA GLY A 754 21.06 47.31 2.88
C GLY A 754 21.85 48.56 2.49
N GLN A 755 23.08 48.38 2.01
CA GLN A 755 23.96 49.48 1.60
C GLN A 755 23.57 50.04 0.22
N ASP A 756 23.86 51.32 0.00
CA ASP A 756 23.63 51.98 -1.28
C ASP A 756 24.37 51.32 -2.45
N ARG A 757 23.74 51.38 -3.62
CA ARG A 757 24.21 50.77 -4.86
C ARG A 757 25.61 51.26 -5.26
N ASN A 758 25.92 52.53 -5.04
CA ASN A 758 27.23 53.13 -5.30
C ASN A 758 28.34 52.57 -4.40
N THR A 759 28.05 52.27 -3.13
CA THR A 759 29.01 51.64 -2.20
C THR A 759 29.29 50.21 -2.61
N SER A 760 28.24 49.51 -3.04
CA SER A 760 28.28 48.13 -3.53
C SER A 760 29.09 47.98 -4.83
N GLU A 761 29.14 49.00 -5.68
CA GLU A 761 29.95 49.02 -6.90
C GLU A 761 31.43 49.29 -6.62
N ARG A 762 31.76 50.19 -5.66
CA ARG A 762 33.17 50.42 -5.25
C ARG A 762 33.81 49.19 -4.62
N LEU A 763 33.05 48.39 -3.88
CA LEU A 763 33.54 47.13 -3.28
C LEU A 763 33.81 46.01 -4.30
N ARG A 764 33.53 46.23 -5.58
CA ARG A 764 33.86 45.31 -6.69
C ARG A 764 35.12 45.71 -7.45
N ASP A 765 35.75 46.84 -7.13
CA ASP A 765 37.03 47.27 -7.71
C ASP A 765 38.20 46.49 -7.08
N ALA A 766 39.05 45.91 -7.91
CA ALA A 766 40.25 45.18 -7.50
C ALA A 766 41.21 46.04 -6.67
N ALA A 767 41.34 47.35 -6.97
CA ALA A 767 42.21 48.25 -6.20
C ALA A 767 41.67 48.49 -4.77
N ALA A 768 40.35 48.64 -4.64
CA ALA A 768 39.69 48.79 -3.34
C ALA A 768 39.77 47.51 -2.50
N LEU A 769 39.62 46.33 -3.13
CA LEU A 769 39.78 45.02 -2.49
C LEU A 769 41.21 44.76 -2.01
N GLY A 770 42.23 45.19 -2.77
CA GLY A 770 43.63 45.14 -2.35
C GLY A 770 43.90 45.98 -1.10
N ALA A 771 43.48 47.25 -1.11
CA ALA A 771 43.63 48.14 0.03
C ALA A 771 42.85 47.66 1.28
N LEU A 772 41.72 46.97 1.10
CA LEU A 772 40.97 46.33 2.19
C LEU A 772 41.73 45.11 2.76
N THR A 773 42.30 44.28 1.88
CA THR A 773 43.14 43.12 2.26
C THR A 773 44.34 43.54 3.11
N ASP A 774 44.99 44.66 2.79
CA ASP A 774 46.12 45.19 3.57
C ASP A 774 45.70 45.67 4.97
N ARG A 775 44.49 46.24 5.12
CA ARG A 775 43.92 46.59 6.44
C ARG A 775 43.62 45.34 7.28
N VAL A 776 43.13 44.26 6.65
CA VAL A 776 42.96 42.95 7.32
C VAL A 776 44.31 42.34 7.72
N ARG A 777 45.35 42.43 6.86
CA ARG A 777 46.71 41.98 7.20
C ARG A 777 47.28 42.72 8.41
N ARG A 778 47.02 44.03 8.55
CA ARG A 778 47.41 44.79 9.74
C ARG A 778 46.74 44.25 11.01
N LEU A 779 45.41 44.08 11.01
CA LEU A 779 44.66 43.51 12.14
C LEU A 779 45.18 42.11 12.54
N TYR A 780 45.55 41.29 11.55
CA TYR A 780 46.17 39.99 11.79
C TYR A 780 47.54 40.11 12.46
N LEU A 781 48.42 41.03 12.03
CA LEU A 781 49.76 41.20 12.62
C LEU A 781 49.70 41.81 14.03
N GLU A 782 48.74 42.70 14.29
CA GLU A 782 48.44 43.20 15.64
C GLU A 782 47.92 42.09 16.56
N GLU A 783 47.08 41.18 16.05
CA GLU A 783 46.65 39.99 16.80
C GLU A 783 47.80 38.99 16.98
N TYR A 784 48.68 38.83 15.99
CA TYR A 784 49.88 37.99 16.07
C TYR A 784 50.74 38.42 17.27
N VAL A 785 51.02 39.72 17.39
CA VAL A 785 51.68 40.31 18.57
C VAL A 785 50.95 39.90 19.86
N LYS A 786 49.64 40.17 19.95
CA LYS A 786 48.85 39.84 21.15
C LYS A 786 48.90 38.36 21.54
N GLN A 787 48.89 37.44 20.58
CA GLN A 787 48.96 36.00 20.85
C GLN A 787 50.33 35.58 21.43
N TRP A 788 51.43 36.15 20.92
CA TRP A 788 52.77 35.89 21.45
C TRP A 788 53.04 36.57 22.80
N GLU A 789 52.57 37.80 22.98
CA GLU A 789 52.60 38.48 24.29
C GLU A 789 51.77 37.75 25.33
N ALA A 790 50.56 37.30 24.97
CA ALA A 790 49.71 36.51 25.85
C ALA A 790 50.39 35.18 26.24
N LEU A 791 51.08 34.51 25.32
CA LEU A 791 51.83 33.30 25.69
C LEU A 791 53.01 33.62 26.62
N LEU A 792 53.78 34.67 26.35
CA LEU A 792 54.93 35.06 27.17
C LEU A 792 54.54 35.52 28.58
N ALA A 793 53.45 36.26 28.71
CA ALA A 793 52.89 36.65 30.00
C ALA A 793 52.24 35.48 30.77
N ASP A 794 51.83 34.42 30.05
CA ASP A 794 51.16 33.25 30.62
C ASP A 794 52.13 32.10 30.96
N VAL A 795 53.36 32.06 30.43
CA VAL A 795 54.37 31.08 30.86
C VAL A 795 55.10 31.60 32.10
N ARG A 796 55.02 30.86 33.21
CA ARG A 796 55.72 31.15 34.47
C ARG A 796 56.38 29.90 35.05
N LEU A 797 57.12 30.06 36.15
CA LEU A 797 57.60 28.93 36.91
C LEU A 797 56.47 28.16 37.62
N ILE A 798 56.65 26.85 37.81
CA ILE A 798 55.68 25.99 38.50
C ILE A 798 55.36 26.48 39.92
N ARG A 799 54.07 26.53 40.26
CA ARG A 799 53.58 26.85 41.62
C ARG A 799 53.67 25.62 42.49
N VAL A 800 54.84 25.42 43.11
CA VAL A 800 55.09 24.24 43.94
C VAL A 800 54.87 24.53 45.41
N SER A 801 53.90 23.83 46.01
CA SER A 801 53.67 23.80 47.45
C SER A 801 54.68 22.88 48.11
N GLY A 802 55.73 23.46 48.70
CA GLY A 802 56.85 22.71 49.26
C GLY A 802 58.18 23.37 48.92
N LEU A 803 59.02 23.55 49.94
CA LEU A 803 60.27 24.28 49.83
C LEU A 803 61.33 23.51 49.04
N GLU A 804 61.41 22.19 49.23
CA GLU A 804 62.26 21.24 48.48
C GLU A 804 62.09 21.37 46.96
N LYS A 805 60.87 21.59 46.47
CA LYS A 805 60.59 21.65 45.03
C LYS A 805 60.93 23.02 44.43
N ASN A 806 60.84 24.10 45.20
CA ASN A 806 61.36 25.41 44.79
C ASN A 806 62.90 25.38 44.63
N ILE A 807 63.59 24.66 45.53
CA ILE A 807 65.03 24.40 45.45
C ILE A 807 65.38 23.63 44.16
N GLU A 808 64.66 22.54 43.85
CA GLU A 808 64.91 21.78 42.61
C GLU A 808 64.70 22.64 41.34
N THR A 809 63.65 23.47 41.33
CA THR A 809 63.32 24.36 40.21
C THR A 809 64.45 25.35 39.90
N ALA A 810 65.02 25.98 40.94
CA ALA A 810 66.14 26.91 40.79
C ALA A 810 67.38 26.25 40.14
N ARG A 811 67.70 25.02 40.55
CA ARG A 811 68.84 24.24 40.04
C ARG A 811 68.72 23.86 38.57
N ILE A 812 67.51 23.52 38.09
CA ILE A 812 67.29 23.15 36.69
C ILE A 812 67.44 24.38 35.77
N LEU A 813 66.97 25.55 36.22
CA LEU A 813 67.01 26.78 35.43
C LEU A 813 68.43 27.33 35.23
N SER A 814 69.34 27.12 36.19
CA SER A 814 70.74 27.56 36.12
C SER A 814 71.69 26.60 35.37
N GLY A 815 71.18 25.49 34.83
CA GLY A 815 71.98 24.53 34.07
C GLY A 815 72.37 25.02 32.66
N VAL A 816 73.37 24.37 32.05
CA VAL A 816 73.85 24.68 30.69
C VAL A 816 72.74 24.48 29.65
N ASP A 817 72.01 23.36 29.74
CA ASP A 817 70.83 23.07 28.91
C ASP A 817 69.54 23.72 29.47
N SER A 818 69.61 25.00 29.86
CA SER A 818 68.50 25.70 30.52
C SER A 818 67.22 25.68 29.67
N PRO A 819 66.09 25.14 30.19
CA PRO A 819 64.81 25.15 29.49
C PRO A 819 64.32 26.56 29.13
N LEU A 820 64.71 27.56 29.93
CA LEU A 820 64.41 28.97 29.68
C LEU A 820 65.12 29.49 28.42
N ALA A 821 66.40 29.16 28.25
CA ALA A 821 67.18 29.59 27.09
C ALA A 821 66.66 28.97 25.79
N ASN A 822 66.27 27.69 25.82
CA ASN A 822 65.69 27.01 24.66
C ASN A 822 64.32 27.58 24.29
N PHE A 823 63.46 27.85 25.27
CA PHE A 823 62.18 28.51 25.05
C PHE A 823 62.32 29.88 24.38
N LEU A 824 63.19 30.75 24.90
CA LEU A 824 63.35 32.10 24.36
C LEU A 824 63.96 32.10 22.94
N ARG A 825 64.88 31.18 22.62
CA ARG A 825 65.37 30.95 21.24
C ARG A 825 64.23 30.57 20.29
N ALA A 826 63.34 29.68 20.71
CA ALA A 826 62.20 29.25 19.89
C ALA A 826 61.17 30.38 19.67
N VAL A 827 60.91 31.21 20.70
CA VAL A 827 60.05 32.41 20.58
C VAL A 827 60.64 33.42 19.60
N VAL A 828 61.94 33.73 19.70
CA VAL A 828 62.61 34.70 18.80
C VAL A 828 62.52 34.27 17.32
N LYS A 829 62.62 32.96 17.04
CA LYS A 829 62.41 32.41 15.69
C LYS A 829 60.99 32.66 15.15
N GLN A 830 59.97 32.55 16.00
CA GLN A 830 58.57 32.73 15.59
C GLN A 830 58.13 34.21 15.54
N THR A 831 58.91 35.10 16.16
CA THR A 831 58.67 36.55 16.23
C THR A 831 59.66 37.36 15.36
N THR A 832 60.20 36.73 14.32
CA THR A 832 61.04 37.35 13.30
C THR A 832 60.51 36.92 11.93
N LEU A 833 59.53 37.66 11.40
CA LEU A 833 58.82 37.37 10.15
C LEU A 833 59.60 37.82 8.91
N ILE A 834 60.53 38.77 9.04
CA ILE A 834 61.41 39.25 7.96
C ILE A 834 62.66 38.35 7.89
N PRO A 835 62.93 37.66 6.75
CA PRO A 835 64.11 36.79 6.63
C PRO A 835 65.44 37.54 6.72
N ALA A 836 66.42 36.96 7.43
CA ALA A 836 67.74 37.56 7.62
C ALA A 836 68.52 37.82 6.30
N ALA A 837 68.25 37.06 5.24
CA ALA A 837 68.85 37.27 3.92
C ALA A 837 68.40 38.59 3.25
N ASP A 838 67.18 39.06 3.55
CA ASP A 838 66.67 40.35 3.06
C ASP A 838 67.16 41.51 3.94
N ALA A 839 67.37 41.29 5.25
CA ALA A 839 67.81 42.31 6.19
C ALA A 839 69.17 42.94 5.81
N ASN A 840 70.08 42.16 5.21
CA ASN A 840 71.41 42.63 4.81
C ASN A 840 71.43 43.72 3.72
N LYS A 841 70.29 44.02 3.07
CA LYS A 841 70.20 45.17 2.14
C LYS A 841 70.05 46.52 2.84
N ASP A 842 69.48 46.57 4.04
CA ASP A 842 69.28 47.82 4.80
C ASP A 842 70.42 48.12 5.79
N VAL A 843 71.20 47.11 6.20
CA VAL A 843 72.23 47.25 7.25
C VAL A 843 73.37 48.21 6.87
N VAL A 844 73.64 48.40 5.57
CA VAL A 844 74.67 49.34 5.08
C VAL A 844 74.36 50.80 5.47
N SER A 845 73.11 51.13 5.78
CA SER A 845 72.69 52.49 6.17
C SER A 845 72.85 52.83 7.66
N LYS A 846 73.06 51.84 8.54
CA LYS A 846 72.99 52.04 10.01
C LYS A 846 74.32 52.24 10.73
N ALA A 847 75.45 52.22 10.02
CA ALA A 847 76.78 52.32 10.62
C ALA A 847 77.21 53.73 11.09
N THR A 848 76.41 54.77 10.84
CA THR A 848 76.85 56.19 10.98
C THR A 848 76.13 57.01 12.05
N GLU A 849 75.17 56.45 12.80
CA GLU A 849 74.34 57.22 13.78
C GLU A 849 74.59 56.88 15.28
N THR A 850 75.58 56.06 15.61
CA THR A 850 75.75 55.48 16.96
C THR A 850 76.34 56.41 18.04
N VAL A 851 76.37 57.74 17.83
CA VAL A 851 77.04 58.70 18.75
C VAL A 851 76.12 59.82 19.27
N ARG A 852 74.87 59.95 18.80
CA ARG A 852 74.04 61.16 19.12
C ARG A 852 72.75 60.97 19.94
N ASN A 853 72.32 59.75 20.25
CA ASN A 853 70.96 59.50 20.79
C ASN A 853 70.88 58.98 22.24
N THR A 854 71.84 59.30 23.10
CA THR A 854 71.79 58.97 24.55
C THR A 854 70.76 59.79 25.36
N ARG A 855 69.87 60.54 24.71
CA ARG A 855 68.83 61.36 25.39
C ARG A 855 67.39 61.13 24.91
N LYS A 856 67.18 60.50 23.74
CA LYS A 856 65.82 60.23 23.20
C LYS A 856 65.22 58.88 23.61
N GLY A 857 66.05 57.91 24.00
CA GLY A 857 65.58 56.59 24.43
C GLY A 857 64.79 56.55 25.76
N LEU A 858 64.62 57.69 26.43
CA LEU A 858 63.86 57.81 27.69
C LEU A 858 62.40 58.26 27.48
N GLU A 859 62.06 58.85 26.33
CA GLU A 859 60.69 59.33 26.05
C GLU A 859 59.81 58.23 25.40
N ASP A 860 60.37 57.41 24.50
CA ASP A 860 59.64 56.28 23.87
C ASP A 860 59.38 55.11 24.85
N LEU A 861 59.97 55.10 26.05
CA LEU A 861 59.77 54.02 27.06
C LEU A 861 58.41 54.07 27.77
N PHE A 862 57.66 55.17 27.66
CA PHE A 862 56.38 55.36 28.37
C PHE A 862 55.21 55.84 27.48
N GLY A 863 55.37 55.87 26.15
CA GLY A 863 54.37 56.42 25.23
C GLY A 863 54.09 55.56 23.98
N SER A 864 53.31 54.49 24.12
CA SER A 864 52.81 53.73 22.97
C SER A 864 51.48 54.31 22.45
N ASP A 865 51.57 55.32 21.60
CA ASP A 865 50.42 55.84 20.82
C ASP A 865 50.17 54.94 19.59
N PRO A 866 49.01 54.28 19.44
CA PRO A 866 48.74 53.35 18.33
C PRO A 866 48.65 53.98 16.93
N GLY A 867 48.75 55.31 16.80
CA GLY A 867 48.44 56.04 15.56
C GLY A 867 49.57 56.20 14.53
N LYS A 868 50.84 55.85 14.84
CA LYS A 868 51.95 56.10 13.90
C LYS A 868 51.88 55.19 12.68
N GLN A 869 51.65 55.78 11.51
CA GLN A 869 51.78 55.10 10.21
C GLN A 869 53.19 54.50 10.07
N VAL A 870 53.26 53.26 9.57
CA VAL A 870 54.53 52.65 9.14
C VAL A 870 55.18 53.57 8.11
N ALA A 871 56.41 54.01 8.41
CA ALA A 871 57.12 54.97 7.56
C ALA A 871 57.23 54.45 6.09
N PRO A 872 57.05 55.31 5.07
CA PRO A 872 57.08 54.88 3.68
C PRO A 872 58.37 54.10 3.35
N GLY A 873 58.23 52.85 2.94
CA GLY A 873 59.34 51.94 2.62
C GLY A 873 59.56 50.77 3.59
N LYS A 874 59.03 50.81 4.83
CA LYS A 874 59.06 49.63 5.71
C LYS A 874 58.00 48.59 5.32
N ARG A 875 58.38 47.31 5.30
CA ARG A 875 57.45 46.16 5.15
C ARG A 875 56.48 46.08 6.34
N ILE A 876 55.23 45.68 6.09
CA ILE A 876 54.16 45.67 7.12
C ILE A 876 54.42 44.66 8.24
N GLU A 877 55.19 43.60 7.97
CA GLU A 877 55.68 42.60 8.92
C GLU A 877 56.49 43.20 10.08
N SER A 878 57.06 44.40 9.91
CA SER A 878 57.83 45.09 10.96
C SER A 878 57.05 45.35 12.24
N ILE A 879 55.70 45.32 12.20
CA ILE A 879 54.82 45.39 13.38
C ILE A 879 55.15 44.29 14.40
N VAL A 880 55.44 43.07 13.95
CA VAL A 880 55.83 41.96 14.82
C VAL A 880 57.32 42.07 15.18
N ASP A 881 58.16 42.32 14.18
CA ASP A 881 59.61 42.21 14.33
C ASP A 881 60.21 43.31 15.22
N ASP A 882 59.68 44.54 15.18
CA ASP A 882 60.11 45.63 16.06
C ASP A 882 59.60 45.44 17.50
N ARG A 883 58.44 44.79 17.71
CA ARG A 883 57.84 44.61 19.05
C ARG A 883 58.62 43.65 19.95
N PHE A 884 59.20 42.59 19.39
CA PHE A 884 59.97 41.59 20.14
C PHE A 884 61.49 41.84 20.14
N GLU A 885 61.94 43.05 19.80
CA GLU A 885 63.36 43.39 19.70
C GLU A 885 64.13 43.16 21.01
N SER A 886 63.54 43.45 22.17
CA SER A 886 64.19 43.28 23.48
C SER A 886 64.55 41.81 23.77
N LEU A 887 63.65 40.87 23.47
CA LEU A 887 63.91 39.43 23.57
C LEU A 887 64.91 38.96 22.51
N ARG A 888 64.83 39.49 21.28
CA ARG A 888 65.82 39.21 20.22
C ARG A 888 67.22 39.63 20.69
N ARG A 889 67.39 40.82 21.28
CA ARG A 889 68.67 41.31 21.82
C ARG A 889 69.19 40.50 23.01
N LEU A 890 68.32 39.97 23.87
CA LEU A 890 68.71 39.11 25.00
C LEU A 890 69.30 37.76 24.53
N VAL A 891 68.75 37.22 23.44
CA VAL A 891 69.03 35.84 22.98
C VAL A 891 70.09 35.78 21.87
N THR A 892 70.24 36.85 21.07
CA THR A 892 71.16 36.87 19.92
C THR A 892 72.53 37.38 20.35
N ALA A 893 73.60 36.65 20.03
CA ALA A 893 74.97 37.07 20.32
C ALA A 893 75.37 38.33 19.53
N GLY A 894 76.14 39.23 20.15
CA GLY A 894 76.62 40.48 19.53
C GLY A 894 77.71 40.30 18.47
N GLY A 895 78.31 39.11 18.38
CA GLY A 895 79.32 38.76 17.37
C GLY A 895 79.82 37.32 17.53
N PRO A 896 80.68 36.82 16.61
CA PRO A 896 81.00 35.39 16.48
C PRO A 896 81.72 34.68 17.65
N ASN A 897 82.02 35.38 18.76
CA ASN A 897 82.70 34.84 19.94
C ASN A 897 82.26 35.53 21.25
N GLN A 898 81.09 36.16 21.29
CA GLN A 898 80.53 36.75 22.52
C GLN A 898 79.35 35.90 23.02
N PRO A 899 79.28 35.57 24.33
CA PRO A 899 78.11 34.92 24.92
C PRO A 899 76.89 35.84 24.79
N ALA A 900 75.69 35.25 24.77
CA ALA A 900 74.47 36.03 24.68
C ALA A 900 74.11 36.58 26.08
N PRO A 901 73.53 37.79 26.21
CA PRO A 901 73.20 38.36 27.53
C PRO A 901 72.26 37.50 28.40
N ILE A 902 71.54 36.55 27.80
CA ILE A 902 70.79 35.51 28.51
C ILE A 902 71.66 34.64 29.43
N ASP A 903 72.93 34.40 29.09
CA ASP A 903 73.83 33.51 29.84
C ASP A 903 74.19 34.11 31.21
N ASP A 904 74.19 35.44 31.34
CA ASP A 904 74.33 36.14 32.63
C ASP A 904 73.03 36.08 33.46
N ALA A 905 71.85 36.10 32.83
CA ALA A 905 70.58 35.96 33.54
C ALA A 905 70.42 34.58 34.20
N LEU A 906 70.99 33.52 33.61
CA LEU A 906 70.97 32.17 34.19
C LEU A 906 71.74 32.07 35.52
N LYS A 907 72.76 32.92 35.73
CA LYS A 907 73.55 32.96 36.98
C LYS A 907 72.71 33.39 38.18
N LEU A 908 71.70 34.26 37.99
CA LEU A 908 70.84 34.73 39.07
C LEU A 908 69.96 33.62 39.66
N PHE A 909 69.51 32.65 38.84
CA PHE A 909 68.76 31.48 39.35
C PHE A 909 69.62 30.60 40.27
N ASN A 910 70.93 30.54 40.04
CA ASN A 910 71.87 29.82 40.92
C ASN A 910 72.01 30.51 42.30
N GLU A 911 71.91 31.84 42.38
CA GLU A 911 71.90 32.54 43.68
C GLU A 911 70.61 32.25 44.48
N VAL A 912 69.44 32.17 43.82
CA VAL A 912 68.16 31.79 44.47
C VAL A 912 68.21 30.36 45.05
N TYR A 913 68.81 29.43 44.31
CA TYR A 913 68.97 28.02 44.73
C TYR A 913 69.67 27.89 46.09
N VAL A 914 70.76 28.65 46.29
CA VAL A 914 71.54 28.63 47.52
C VAL A 914 70.74 29.14 48.72
N TYR A 915 69.92 30.17 48.54
CA TYR A 915 69.13 30.77 49.62
C TYR A 915 68.01 29.84 50.14
N LEU A 916 67.21 29.26 49.25
CA LEU A 916 66.04 28.46 49.65
C LEU A 916 66.42 27.22 50.46
N ASN A 917 67.60 26.63 50.17
CA ASN A 917 68.14 25.47 50.87
C ASN A 917 68.43 25.76 52.36
N ALA A 918 68.74 27.01 52.71
CA ALA A 918 68.93 27.44 54.09
C ALA A 918 67.61 27.53 54.89
N VAL A 919 66.48 27.82 54.22
CA VAL A 919 65.16 27.95 54.87
C VAL A 919 64.56 26.58 55.23
N ASP A 920 64.75 25.57 54.37
CA ASP A 920 64.20 24.21 54.59
C ASP A 920 64.74 23.57 55.86
N THR A 921 66.02 23.82 56.12
CA THR A 921 66.74 23.40 57.32
C THR A 921 66.09 23.90 58.62
N ALA A 922 65.41 25.06 58.62
CA ALA A 922 64.76 25.64 59.80
C ALA A 922 63.35 25.06 60.08
N VAL A 923 62.50 24.94 59.04
CA VAL A 923 61.11 24.47 59.20
C VAL A 923 61.07 23.05 59.76
N LYS A 924 61.94 22.17 59.27
CA LYS A 924 62.07 20.78 59.76
C LYS A 924 62.51 20.71 61.23
N GLY A 925 63.25 21.70 61.71
CA GLY A 925 63.63 21.85 63.12
C GLY A 925 62.53 22.42 64.03
N ARG A 926 61.36 22.83 63.49
CA ARG A 926 60.35 23.65 64.19
C ARG A 926 60.92 24.97 64.76
N THR A 927 61.98 25.50 64.14
CA THR A 927 62.64 26.76 64.51
C THR A 927 62.30 27.89 63.53
N SER A 928 62.72 29.12 63.83
CA SER A 928 62.48 30.30 62.98
C SER A 928 63.47 30.38 61.80
N PRO A 929 63.02 30.81 60.60
CA PRO A 929 63.85 30.88 59.39
C PRO A 929 64.81 32.10 59.32
N PRO A 930 65.84 32.09 58.44
CA PRO A 930 66.88 33.13 58.36
C PRO A 930 66.41 34.50 57.82
N PRO A 931 67.10 35.61 58.16
CA PRO A 931 66.69 36.98 57.80
C PRO A 931 66.77 37.28 56.28
N GLY A 932 65.89 38.18 55.83
CA GLY A 932 65.47 38.27 54.41
C GLY A 932 66.26 39.15 53.44
N ASP A 933 67.49 39.57 53.74
CA ASP A 933 68.21 40.55 52.90
C ASP A 933 68.61 40.01 51.50
N VAL A 934 68.88 38.70 51.40
CA VAL A 934 69.23 38.04 50.11
C VAL A 934 68.12 38.20 49.06
N ALA A 935 66.85 38.18 49.48
CA ALA A 935 65.70 38.41 48.61
C ALA A 935 65.65 39.84 48.05
N GLY A 936 66.21 40.82 48.78
CA GLY A 936 66.32 42.22 48.35
C GLY A 936 67.29 42.41 47.20
N LYS A 937 68.50 41.83 47.28
CA LYS A 937 69.51 41.90 46.22
C LYS A 937 69.00 41.28 44.91
N LEU A 938 68.45 40.06 45.00
CA LEU A 938 67.94 39.31 43.84
C LEU A 938 66.87 40.09 43.06
N LYS A 939 66.03 40.85 43.76
CA LYS A 939 65.01 41.72 43.16
C LYS A 939 65.62 42.88 42.36
N SER A 940 66.72 43.47 42.84
CA SER A 940 67.41 44.57 42.17
C SER A 940 68.01 44.12 40.83
N ASP A 941 68.72 42.99 40.81
CA ASP A 941 69.40 42.50 39.60
C ASP A 941 68.41 41.97 38.56
N ALA A 942 67.32 41.30 38.99
CA ALA A 942 66.22 40.91 38.12
C ALA A 942 65.56 42.11 37.41
N GLY A 943 65.55 43.29 38.04
CA GLY A 943 64.94 44.52 37.52
C GLY A 943 65.50 45.02 36.18
N ARG A 944 66.67 44.53 35.73
CA ARG A 944 67.29 44.89 34.44
C ARG A 944 66.92 43.96 33.29
N LEU A 945 66.23 42.85 33.55
CA LEU A 945 65.87 41.84 32.55
C LEU A 945 64.47 42.10 31.98
N PRO A 946 64.22 41.78 30.69
CA PRO A 946 62.87 41.87 30.12
C PRO A 946 61.96 40.77 30.70
N GLU A 947 60.65 40.99 30.62
CA GLU A 947 59.67 39.95 30.93
C GLU A 947 59.71 38.81 29.90
N PRO A 948 59.43 37.55 30.29
CA PRO A 948 59.00 37.12 31.63
C PRO A 948 60.14 36.79 32.60
N VAL A 949 61.41 36.95 32.19
CA VAL A 949 62.59 36.50 32.96
C VAL A 949 62.68 37.19 34.33
N ARG A 950 62.40 38.51 34.37
CA ARG A 950 62.32 39.28 35.63
C ARG A 950 61.31 38.67 36.59
N SER A 951 60.06 38.50 36.17
CA SER A 951 59.00 37.93 37.00
C SER A 951 59.33 36.52 37.49
N MET A 952 60.00 35.70 36.70
CA MET A 952 60.39 34.34 37.09
C MET A 952 61.37 34.33 38.27
N ILE A 953 62.36 35.23 38.28
CA ILE A 953 63.33 35.37 39.38
C ILE A 953 62.64 35.89 40.66
N GLU A 954 61.81 36.94 40.54
CA GLU A 954 61.12 37.52 41.71
C GLU A 954 60.14 36.54 42.38
N ASN A 955 59.33 35.81 41.60
CA ASN A 955 58.33 34.88 42.13
C ASN A 955 58.97 33.70 42.89
N LEU A 956 60.10 33.19 42.41
CA LEU A 956 60.82 32.09 43.05
C LEU A 956 61.39 32.49 44.42
N SER A 957 61.82 33.75 44.54
CA SER A 957 62.27 34.33 45.81
C SER A 957 61.12 34.55 46.80
N GLN A 958 59.98 35.09 46.35
CA GLN A 958 58.83 35.41 47.23
C GLN A 958 58.06 34.17 47.71
N THR A 959 57.90 33.15 46.86
CA THR A 959 57.09 31.95 47.19
C THR A 959 57.67 31.17 48.36
N GLY A 960 59.00 31.16 48.50
CA GLY A 960 59.69 30.55 49.65
C GLY A 960 59.34 31.17 51.00
N ALA A 961 58.90 32.43 51.05
CA ALA A 961 58.54 33.11 52.30
C ALA A 961 57.09 32.82 52.76
N ALA A 962 56.14 32.74 51.82
CA ALA A 962 54.70 32.64 52.17
C ALA A 962 54.29 31.25 52.70
N GLN A 963 54.98 30.18 52.28
CA GLN A 963 54.60 28.80 52.64
C GLN A 963 54.81 28.48 54.13
N ALA A 964 55.56 29.32 54.86
CA ALA A 964 55.72 29.22 56.30
C ALA A 964 54.41 29.42 57.11
N GLN A 965 53.37 30.03 56.54
CA GLN A 965 52.15 30.43 57.29
C GLN A 965 50.96 29.46 57.19
N VAL A 966 50.86 28.62 56.15
CA VAL A 966 49.62 27.85 55.87
C VAL A 966 49.38 26.68 56.84
N ALA A 967 50.42 26.17 57.49
CA ALA A 967 50.38 24.96 58.32
C ALA A 967 49.47 25.06 59.57
N GLU A 968 48.99 26.25 59.93
CA GLU A 968 48.31 26.52 61.20
C GLU A 968 46.80 26.17 61.19
N ARG A 969 46.12 26.20 60.03
CA ARG A 969 44.64 26.19 59.94
C ARG A 969 43.96 24.81 59.94
N GLY A 970 44.68 23.71 59.72
CA GLY A 970 44.11 22.39 59.41
C GLY A 970 43.31 21.68 60.51
N ASN A 971 43.06 22.34 61.65
CA ASN A 971 42.73 21.69 62.92
C ASN A 971 41.26 21.83 63.38
N LEU A 972 40.38 22.55 62.65
CA LEU A 972 39.00 22.87 63.12
C LEU A 972 37.87 21.98 62.56
N SER A 973 37.91 21.58 61.28
CA SER A 973 36.75 20.99 60.61
C SER A 973 36.48 19.51 60.95
N GLN A 974 37.27 18.88 61.83
CA GLN A 974 37.10 17.48 62.23
C GLN A 974 35.90 17.22 63.17
N ASP A 975 35.16 18.26 63.59
CA ASP A 975 34.19 18.22 64.71
C ASP A 975 32.69 18.00 64.38
N LEU A 976 32.20 18.22 63.14
CA LEU A 976 30.74 18.30 62.82
C LEU A 976 30.06 16.96 62.46
N ARG A 977 30.83 15.94 62.13
CA ARG A 977 30.41 14.73 61.39
C ARG A 977 29.13 13.97 61.84
N PRO A 978 28.76 13.82 63.13
CA PRO A 978 27.71 12.86 63.52
C PRO A 978 26.27 13.17 63.09
N VAL A 979 25.85 14.45 63.02
CA VAL A 979 24.44 14.82 62.73
C VAL A 979 24.03 14.44 61.30
N THR A 980 25.00 14.50 60.37
CA THR A 980 24.86 14.13 58.97
C THR A 980 24.35 12.70 58.77
N GLU A 981 24.83 11.76 59.57
CA GLU A 981 24.75 10.32 59.29
C GLU A 981 23.34 9.72 59.54
N PHE A 982 22.53 10.31 60.42
CA PHE A 982 21.16 9.87 60.67
C PHE A 982 20.20 10.25 59.54
N CYS A 983 20.23 11.53 59.15
CA CYS A 983 19.33 12.11 58.16
C CYS A 983 19.34 11.35 56.82
N ALA A 984 20.53 10.92 56.40
CA ALA A 984 20.74 10.16 55.17
C ALA A 984 20.10 8.76 55.18
N ARG A 985 19.75 8.20 56.35
CA ARG A 985 19.31 6.80 56.50
C ARG A 985 17.78 6.61 56.42
N ALA A 986 17.01 7.50 57.04
CA ALA A 986 15.57 7.31 57.21
C ALA A 986 14.74 7.97 56.10
N ILE A 987 15.05 9.23 55.78
CA ILE A 987 14.25 10.08 54.88
C ILE A 987 14.67 9.94 53.41
N ALA A 988 15.98 9.95 53.15
CA ALA A 988 16.49 10.06 51.78
C ALA A 988 16.10 8.84 50.91
N GLY A 989 15.74 9.12 49.65
CA GLY A 989 15.61 8.08 48.61
C GLY A 989 14.29 7.29 48.58
N ARG A 990 13.23 7.74 49.25
CA ARG A 990 11.94 7.00 49.38
C ARG A 990 10.74 7.82 48.88
N TYR A 991 9.67 7.16 48.43
CA TYR A 991 8.42 7.82 48.00
C TYR A 991 7.66 8.39 49.21
N PRO A 992 7.22 9.66 49.27
CA PRO A 992 7.02 10.58 48.14
C PRO A 992 8.15 11.60 47.88
N PHE A 993 9.22 11.67 48.68
CA PHE A 993 10.38 12.54 48.35
C PHE A 993 10.99 12.16 46.98
N VAL A 994 10.92 10.86 46.65
CA VAL A 994 11.35 10.30 45.37
C VAL A 994 10.19 9.51 44.74
N GLN A 995 9.47 10.14 43.81
CA GLN A 995 8.26 9.60 43.14
C GLN A 995 8.51 8.28 42.38
N SER A 996 9.73 8.04 41.91
CA SER A 996 10.13 6.80 41.23
C SER A 996 10.55 5.68 42.17
N SER A 997 10.74 5.94 43.47
CA SER A 997 11.17 4.91 44.41
C SER A 997 10.09 3.83 44.52
N LYS A 998 10.49 2.56 44.46
CA LYS A 998 9.62 1.40 44.77
C LYS A 998 9.49 1.14 46.27
N ARG A 999 10.27 1.84 47.09
CA ARG A 999 10.19 1.81 48.56
C ARG A 999 9.55 3.10 49.03
N ASP A 1000 8.45 2.95 49.74
CA ASP A 1000 7.72 4.06 50.32
C ASP A 1000 8.38 4.49 51.65
N VAL A 1001 8.31 5.78 51.97
CA VAL A 1001 8.61 6.31 53.30
C VAL A 1001 7.58 5.72 54.23
N LEU A 1002 8.04 5.13 55.33
CA LEU A 1002 7.14 4.80 56.43
C LEU A 1002 6.64 6.13 57.02
N PRO A 1003 5.32 6.36 57.16
CA PRO A 1003 4.80 7.63 57.67
C PRO A 1003 5.38 8.07 59.02
N GLU A 1004 5.95 7.15 59.81
CA GLU A 1004 6.61 7.42 61.09
C GLU A 1004 8.03 7.98 60.96
N ASP A 1005 8.89 7.40 60.10
CA ASP A 1005 10.28 7.87 59.87
C ASP A 1005 10.30 9.36 59.47
N PHE A 1006 9.29 9.75 58.67
CA PHE A 1006 9.02 11.13 58.26
C PHE A 1006 8.98 12.09 59.46
N GLY A 1007 8.44 11.64 60.61
CA GLY A 1007 8.27 12.46 61.80
C GLY A 1007 9.57 12.80 62.53
N GLN A 1008 10.52 11.87 62.66
CA GLN A 1008 11.70 12.06 63.53
C GLN A 1008 12.68 13.12 63.02
N MET A 1009 12.76 13.30 61.70
CA MET A 1009 13.68 14.26 61.08
C MET A 1009 13.12 15.69 61.01
N PHE A 1010 11.80 15.82 60.85
CA PHE A 1010 11.11 17.10 60.57
C PHE A 1010 10.18 17.60 61.68
N GLY A 1011 9.91 16.77 62.68
CA GLY A 1011 9.20 17.16 63.89
C GLY A 1011 9.97 18.21 64.70
N ALA A 1012 9.29 18.85 65.64
CA ALA A 1012 9.94 19.74 66.59
C ALA A 1012 10.90 18.95 67.50
N GLY A 1013 12.11 19.47 67.74
CA GLY A 1013 13.15 18.82 68.55
C GLY A 1013 14.01 17.77 67.83
N GLY A 1014 13.97 17.72 66.49
CA GLY A 1014 14.84 16.83 65.70
C GLY A 1014 16.32 17.25 65.68
N LEU A 1015 17.20 16.34 65.23
CA LEU A 1015 18.67 16.45 65.26
C LEU A 1015 19.27 17.72 64.64
N MET A 1016 18.54 18.36 63.72
CA MET A 1016 18.98 19.58 63.06
C MET A 1016 19.11 20.75 64.06
N ASP A 1017 18.28 20.81 65.10
CA ASP A 1017 18.19 22.01 65.94
C ASP A 1017 19.40 22.21 66.90
N ASP A 1018 20.14 21.14 67.26
CA ASP A 1018 21.19 21.20 68.31
C ASP A 1018 22.57 21.70 67.85
N PHE A 1019 23.13 21.13 66.77
CA PHE A 1019 24.56 21.35 66.42
C PHE A 1019 24.91 22.83 66.24
N PHE A 1020 23.99 23.58 65.66
CA PHE A 1020 24.18 24.97 65.27
C PHE A 1020 24.68 25.87 66.43
N GLN A 1021 24.28 25.58 67.66
CA GLN A 1021 24.56 26.44 68.82
C GLN A 1021 26.02 26.39 69.33
N LYS A 1022 26.78 25.31 69.07
CA LYS A 1022 28.05 25.03 69.80
C LYS A 1022 29.35 25.49 69.13
N ARG A 1023 29.45 25.42 67.80
CA ARG A 1023 30.68 25.76 67.06
C ARG A 1023 30.58 27.06 66.26
N LEU A 1024 29.36 27.57 66.05
CA LEU A 1024 29.10 28.62 65.06
C LEU A 1024 28.60 29.94 65.65
N ALA A 1025 27.98 29.94 66.83
CA ALA A 1025 27.43 31.16 67.43
C ALA A 1025 28.45 32.31 67.62
N ALA A 1026 29.70 32.00 67.94
CA ALA A 1026 30.76 33.01 68.07
C ALA A 1026 31.04 33.76 66.76
N ILE A 1027 30.71 33.15 65.61
CA ILE A 1027 31.06 33.62 64.28
C ILE A 1027 29.85 33.91 63.36
N VAL A 1028 28.59 33.57 63.71
CA VAL A 1028 27.39 33.62 62.83
C VAL A 1028 26.25 34.59 63.27
N ASP A 1029 25.41 35.03 62.33
CA ASP A 1029 24.19 35.88 62.45
C ASP A 1029 22.94 35.20 61.82
N THR A 1030 21.78 35.26 62.49
CA THR A 1030 20.50 34.62 62.11
C THR A 1030 19.32 35.57 61.84
N SER A 1031 19.54 36.89 61.92
CA SER A 1031 18.46 37.89 61.84
C SER A 1031 17.85 38.04 60.42
N THR A 1032 18.58 37.63 59.39
CA THR A 1032 18.21 37.74 57.97
C THR A 1032 17.80 36.38 57.41
N ARG A 1033 16.90 36.33 56.42
CA ARG A 1033 16.71 35.11 55.62
C ARG A 1033 17.46 35.26 54.29
N PRO A 1034 18.59 34.55 54.04
CA PRO A 1034 19.30 33.56 54.89
C PRO A 1034 20.38 34.15 55.84
N TRP A 1035 20.95 33.30 56.72
CA TRP A 1035 21.92 33.54 57.83
C TRP A 1035 23.44 33.70 57.37
N ARG A 1036 24.42 34.29 58.16
CA ARG A 1036 25.81 34.76 57.72
C ARG A 1036 27.01 34.79 58.77
N TYR A 1037 28.28 35.18 58.43
CA TYR A 1037 29.55 35.23 59.28
C TYR A 1037 30.22 36.63 59.57
N LYS A 1038 31.35 36.71 60.35
CA LYS A 1038 32.12 37.92 60.88
C LYS A 1038 33.59 38.16 60.35
N PRO A 1039 34.19 39.39 60.46
CA PRO A 1039 35.31 39.81 59.58
C PRO A 1039 36.82 39.69 59.95
N VAL A 1040 37.30 39.73 61.21
CA VAL A 1040 38.78 39.72 61.44
C VAL A 1040 39.44 38.38 61.03
N ALA A 1041 38.65 37.31 60.99
CA ALA A 1041 39.05 36.01 60.44
C ALA A 1041 39.02 35.94 58.90
N GLU A 1042 38.60 36.99 58.18
CA GLU A 1042 38.37 36.92 56.71
C GLU A 1042 39.61 36.72 55.86
N ARG A 1043 40.83 36.88 56.39
CA ARG A 1043 42.04 36.42 55.70
C ARG A 1043 42.18 34.89 55.69
N GLY A 1044 41.22 34.16 56.29
CA GLY A 1044 41.03 32.72 56.15
C GLY A 1044 39.60 32.26 56.49
N ALA A 1045 38.68 32.31 55.52
CA ALA A 1045 37.23 32.04 55.69
C ALA A 1045 36.82 30.58 56.09
N ILE A 1046 35.57 30.45 56.58
CA ILE A 1046 34.82 29.25 57.03
C ILE A 1046 33.45 29.22 56.28
N THR A 1047 32.80 28.06 56.08
CA THR A 1047 31.72 27.87 55.06
C THR A 1047 30.25 28.01 55.50
N THR A 1048 29.42 28.72 54.71
CA THR A 1048 28.05 29.15 55.09
C THR A 1048 26.91 28.19 54.77
N GLN A 1049 27.14 27.05 54.10
CA GLN A 1049 26.04 26.26 53.52
C GLN A 1049 25.32 25.32 54.48
N ALA A 1050 26.03 24.71 55.44
CA ALA A 1050 25.42 23.86 56.47
C ALA A 1050 24.22 24.57 57.13
N LEU A 1051 24.36 25.88 57.29
CA LEU A 1051 23.43 26.84 57.86
C LEU A 1051 22.00 26.84 57.28
N ALA A 1052 21.80 26.49 56.01
CA ALA A 1052 20.50 26.63 55.33
C ALA A 1052 19.62 25.37 55.38
N GLN A 1053 20.19 24.18 55.62
CA GLN A 1053 19.37 22.98 55.81
C GLN A 1053 18.62 23.00 57.14
N PHE A 1054 19.21 23.67 58.14
CA PHE A 1054 18.55 24.04 59.39
C PHE A 1054 17.31 24.94 59.16
N GLU A 1055 17.21 25.65 58.04
CA GLU A 1055 16.01 26.44 57.68
C GLU A 1055 14.91 25.61 56.99
N ARG A 1056 15.26 24.72 56.03
CA ARG A 1056 14.26 23.96 55.24
C ARG A 1056 13.53 22.89 56.05
N ALA A 1057 14.19 22.30 57.04
CA ALA A 1057 13.58 21.35 57.97
C ALA A 1057 12.27 21.92 58.57
N ALA A 1058 12.21 23.24 58.76
CA ALA A 1058 11.06 23.91 59.35
C ALA A 1058 9.79 23.89 58.47
N ARG A 1059 9.88 23.84 57.12
CA ARG A 1059 8.73 24.06 56.20
C ARG A 1059 7.99 22.80 55.77
N ILE A 1060 8.70 21.67 55.63
CA ILE A 1060 8.09 20.36 55.27
C ILE A 1060 7.01 19.96 56.28
N LYS A 1061 7.28 20.29 57.54
CA LYS A 1061 6.41 20.15 58.71
C LYS A 1061 4.99 20.72 58.50
N ASP A 1062 4.82 21.72 57.63
CA ASP A 1062 3.59 22.53 57.56
C ASP A 1062 2.52 22.02 56.56
N ILE A 1063 2.88 21.15 55.59
CA ILE A 1063 1.95 20.77 54.50
C ILE A 1063 1.31 19.39 54.69
N PHE A 1064 2.09 18.40 55.14
CA PHE A 1064 1.59 17.03 55.30
C PHE A 1064 0.84 16.77 56.62
N PHE A 1065 1.00 17.66 57.62
CA PHE A 1065 0.45 17.49 58.97
C PHE A 1065 -0.65 18.52 59.32
N ARG A 1066 -1.33 19.08 58.31
CA ARG A 1066 -2.35 20.14 58.47
C ARG A 1066 -3.54 19.77 59.37
N GLY A 1067 -3.91 18.49 59.45
CA GLY A 1067 -4.96 18.01 60.35
C GLY A 1067 -4.51 17.77 61.79
N GLY A 1068 -3.28 18.12 62.17
CA GLY A 1068 -2.69 17.87 63.49
C GLY A 1068 -2.40 16.39 63.82
N GLY A 1069 -2.92 15.46 63.02
CA GLY A 1069 -2.63 14.03 63.10
C GLY A 1069 -1.24 13.66 62.57
N ARG A 1070 -0.90 12.37 62.70
CA ARG A 1070 0.43 11.83 62.35
C ARG A 1070 0.53 11.25 60.89
N GLY A 1071 -0.42 11.46 59.94
CA GLY A 1071 -0.39 10.92 58.53
C GLY A 1071 -1.42 11.45 57.43
N PRO A 1072 -1.44 10.96 56.14
CA PRO A 1072 -2.06 11.59 54.88
C PRO A 1072 -3.23 10.87 54.00
N SER A 1073 -3.95 11.48 52.96
CA SER A 1073 -5.09 10.90 52.05
C SER A 1073 -5.57 11.64 50.68
N MET A 1074 -6.51 11.14 49.76
CA MET A 1074 -6.99 11.73 48.39
C MET A 1074 -8.28 11.14 47.57
N ARG A 1075 -8.80 11.68 46.39
CA ARG A 1075 -10.05 11.26 45.56
C ARG A 1075 -10.12 11.58 43.98
N LEU A 1076 -10.94 10.89 43.08
CA LEU A 1076 -11.11 11.08 41.55
C LEU A 1076 -12.42 10.59 40.76
N ASP A 1077 -12.64 10.94 39.44
CA ASP A 1077 -13.73 10.48 38.47
C ASP A 1077 -13.28 10.17 36.98
N PHE A 1078 -14.01 9.43 36.09
CA PHE A 1078 -13.59 8.94 34.72
C PHE A 1078 -14.69 8.87 33.58
N LYS A 1079 -14.38 9.06 32.28
CA LYS A 1079 -15.32 8.94 31.10
C LYS A 1079 -14.65 8.51 29.77
N PRO A 1080 -15.17 7.54 28.98
CA PRO A 1080 -14.53 7.08 27.73
C PRO A 1080 -14.65 8.04 26.53
N VAL A 1081 -13.74 7.92 25.56
CA VAL A 1081 -13.61 8.79 24.37
C VAL A 1081 -13.37 8.01 23.08
N GLU A 1082 -12.37 7.14 23.03
CA GLU A 1082 -11.92 6.44 21.81
C GLU A 1082 -11.57 4.97 22.15
N MET A 1083 -11.80 4.03 21.23
CA MET A 1083 -11.35 2.63 21.35
C MET A 1083 -10.98 2.04 19.99
N ASP A 1084 -9.84 1.35 19.95
CA ASP A 1084 -9.32 0.68 18.76
C ASP A 1084 -10.29 -0.38 18.20
N ALA A 1085 -10.53 -0.37 16.89
CA ALA A 1085 -11.48 -1.27 16.22
C ALA A 1085 -11.11 -2.77 16.31
N GLY A 1086 -9.86 -3.10 16.66
CA GLY A 1086 -9.43 -4.46 16.99
C GLY A 1086 -9.78 -4.91 18.42
N ILE A 1087 -10.51 -4.11 19.21
CA ILE A 1087 -11.01 -4.42 20.55
C ILE A 1087 -12.55 -4.51 20.50
N THR A 1088 -13.13 -5.59 21.00
CA THR A 1088 -14.59 -5.67 21.24
C THR A 1088 -15.00 -5.15 22.61
N GLN A 1089 -14.12 -5.14 23.62
CA GLN A 1089 -14.42 -4.69 24.98
C GLN A 1089 -13.17 -4.26 25.79
N PHE A 1090 -13.30 -3.25 26.66
CA PHE A 1090 -12.32 -2.74 27.65
C PHE A 1090 -12.91 -2.74 29.09
N ILE A 1091 -12.08 -2.97 30.12
CA ILE A 1091 -12.40 -2.85 31.57
C ILE A 1091 -11.22 -2.22 32.37
N LEU A 1092 -11.49 -1.38 33.38
CA LEU A 1092 -10.59 -0.95 34.46
C LEU A 1092 -11.26 -1.25 35.83
N ASP A 1093 -10.49 -1.65 36.84
CA ASP A 1093 -10.91 -1.94 38.22
C ASP A 1093 -9.99 -1.22 39.21
N VAL A 1094 -10.51 -0.31 40.06
CA VAL A 1094 -9.74 0.36 41.13
C VAL A 1094 -10.24 -0.10 42.50
N ASP A 1095 -9.49 -0.98 43.16
CA ASP A 1095 -9.81 -1.56 44.48
C ASP A 1095 -11.27 -2.09 44.57
N GLY A 1096 -11.76 -2.69 43.47
CA GLY A 1096 -13.12 -3.23 43.34
C GLY A 1096 -14.16 -2.33 42.66
N GLN A 1097 -13.77 -1.15 42.16
CA GLN A 1097 -14.64 -0.19 41.47
C GLN A 1097 -14.41 -0.26 39.96
N LEU A 1098 -15.41 -0.70 39.19
CA LEU A 1098 -15.28 -1.07 37.77
C LEU A 1098 -15.68 0.04 36.77
N VAL A 1099 -14.92 0.14 35.68
CA VAL A 1099 -15.14 1.00 34.50
C VAL A 1099 -15.13 0.13 33.25
N LYS A 1100 -16.13 0.16 32.35
CA LYS A 1100 -16.25 -0.78 31.21
C LYS A 1100 -16.81 -0.15 29.94
N TYR A 1101 -16.27 -0.53 28.77
CA TYR A 1101 -16.71 -0.06 27.45
C TYR A 1101 -16.66 -1.18 26.37
N ALA A 1102 -17.51 -1.13 25.33
CA ALA A 1102 -17.65 -2.18 24.31
C ALA A 1102 -18.30 -1.71 22.99
N HIS A 1103 -17.84 -0.60 22.40
CA HIS A 1103 -18.41 0.02 21.19
C HIS A 1103 -19.92 0.35 21.23
N GLY A 1104 -20.50 0.45 22.43
CA GLY A 1104 -21.83 1.01 22.66
C GLY A 1104 -21.81 2.53 22.90
N PRO A 1105 -22.89 3.09 23.47
CA PRO A 1105 -22.94 4.49 23.90
C PRO A 1105 -21.87 4.85 24.96
N VAL A 1106 -21.53 6.13 25.08
CA VAL A 1106 -20.41 6.66 25.88
C VAL A 1106 -20.91 7.33 27.17
N VAL A 1107 -20.46 6.90 28.38
CA VAL A 1107 -20.99 7.35 29.71
C VAL A 1107 -19.90 7.37 30.85
N PRO A 1108 -19.88 8.30 31.85
CA PRO A 1108 -18.88 8.43 32.97
C PRO A 1108 -19.07 7.59 34.28
N MET A 1109 -18.02 7.45 35.14
CA MET A 1109 -17.84 6.51 36.31
C MET A 1109 -16.79 7.00 37.39
N ALA A 1110 -16.78 6.61 38.70
CA ALA A 1110 -16.07 7.32 39.85
C ALA A 1110 -15.16 6.51 40.87
N VAL A 1111 -14.19 7.13 41.63
CA VAL A 1111 -13.10 6.48 42.48
C VAL A 1111 -12.51 7.30 43.73
N GLN A 1112 -11.83 6.67 44.73
CA GLN A 1112 -11.21 7.28 45.99
C GLN A 1112 -9.84 6.65 46.44
N TRP A 1113 -8.92 7.36 47.17
CA TRP A 1113 -7.68 6.81 47.81
C TRP A 1113 -7.42 7.16 49.30
N PRO A 1114 -7.00 6.19 50.14
CA PRO A 1114 -7.05 4.74 49.89
C PRO A 1114 -8.48 4.22 49.64
N GLY A 1115 -8.59 3.05 49.00
CA GLY A 1115 -9.87 2.49 48.54
C GLY A 1115 -10.63 1.66 49.60
N PRO A 1116 -11.91 1.33 49.34
CA PRO A 1116 -12.80 0.74 50.35
C PRO A 1116 -12.66 -0.79 50.51
N LYS A 1117 -12.04 -1.51 49.57
CA LYS A 1117 -11.73 -2.95 49.77
C LYS A 1117 -10.40 -3.17 50.48
N GLY A 1118 -9.52 -2.17 50.48
CA GLY A 1118 -8.22 -2.25 51.13
C GLY A 1118 -7.27 -3.28 50.49
N SER A 1119 -7.58 -3.79 49.29
CA SER A 1119 -6.68 -4.66 48.55
C SER A 1119 -5.48 -3.89 48.00
N ASN A 1120 -5.60 -2.56 47.92
CA ASN A 1120 -4.60 -1.65 47.35
C ASN A 1120 -4.21 -2.00 45.90
N GLN A 1121 -5.08 -2.73 45.19
CA GLN A 1121 -4.85 -3.19 43.83
C GLN A 1121 -5.66 -2.41 42.79
N VAL A 1122 -5.07 -2.19 41.62
CA VAL A 1122 -5.72 -1.58 40.44
C VAL A 1122 -5.43 -2.44 39.19
N ARG A 1123 -6.37 -2.58 38.25
CA ARG A 1123 -6.27 -3.53 37.10
C ARG A 1123 -6.96 -3.04 35.81
N VAL A 1124 -6.41 -3.32 34.63
CA VAL A 1124 -6.94 -2.94 33.29
C VAL A 1124 -6.99 -4.15 32.35
N GLN A 1125 -8.02 -4.29 31.49
CA GLN A 1125 -8.25 -5.45 30.60
C GLN A 1125 -8.95 -5.14 29.25
N VAL A 1126 -8.72 -5.96 28.20
CA VAL A 1126 -9.37 -5.88 26.86
C VAL A 1126 -9.62 -7.24 26.19
N SER A 1127 -10.63 -7.32 25.30
CA SER A 1127 -10.98 -8.52 24.49
C SER A 1127 -11.23 -8.20 23.00
N PRO A 1128 -11.11 -9.17 22.07
CA PRO A 1128 -10.46 -10.48 22.25
C PRO A 1128 -8.96 -10.29 22.55
N PRO A 1129 -8.25 -11.32 23.04
CA PRO A 1129 -6.80 -11.25 23.22
C PRO A 1129 -6.10 -10.85 21.92
N SER A 1130 -4.98 -10.13 22.05
CA SER A 1130 -4.16 -9.78 20.87
C SER A 1130 -3.53 -11.03 20.23
N THR A 1131 -2.96 -10.91 19.04
CA THR A 1131 -2.25 -12.01 18.36
C THR A 1131 -1.04 -12.56 19.14
N THR A 1132 -0.57 -11.84 20.17
CA THR A 1132 0.45 -12.28 21.14
C THR A 1132 -0.14 -12.84 22.43
N GLY A 1133 -1.47 -13.04 22.50
CA GLY A 1133 -2.18 -13.62 23.65
C GLY A 1133 -2.49 -12.65 24.80
N SER A 1134 -2.05 -11.39 24.76
CA SER A 1134 -2.23 -10.46 25.90
C SER A 1134 -3.60 -9.78 25.94
N SER A 1135 -4.07 -9.52 27.17
CA SER A 1135 -5.38 -8.94 27.46
C SER A 1135 -5.46 -7.98 28.67
N GLY A 1136 -4.39 -7.64 29.41
CA GLY A 1136 -4.49 -6.68 30.54
C GLY A 1136 -3.23 -6.49 31.44
N SER A 1137 -3.33 -5.65 32.49
CA SER A 1137 -2.27 -5.29 33.49
C SER A 1137 -2.83 -4.99 34.90
N ALA A 1138 -1.98 -4.92 35.96
CA ALA A 1138 -2.36 -4.56 37.35
C ALA A 1138 -1.20 -3.99 38.21
N MET A 1139 -1.51 -3.28 39.32
CA MET A 1139 -0.56 -2.67 40.29
C MET A 1139 -1.00 -2.78 41.77
N ASP A 1140 -0.05 -2.76 42.72
CA ASP A 1140 -0.26 -2.88 44.17
C ASP A 1140 0.57 -1.86 45.03
N GLY A 1141 0.16 -1.61 46.29
CA GLY A 1141 0.94 -0.86 47.32
C GLY A 1141 0.19 0.30 48.01
N PRO A 1142 0.68 0.86 49.14
CA PRO A 1142 -0.07 1.90 49.87
C PRO A 1142 -0.25 3.18 49.06
N TRP A 1143 0.66 3.50 48.13
CA TRP A 1143 0.52 4.58 47.16
C TRP A 1143 0.05 4.11 45.76
N ALA A 1144 -0.56 2.93 45.63
CA ALA A 1144 -0.90 2.31 44.34
C ALA A 1144 -1.68 3.20 43.39
N LEU A 1145 -2.70 3.95 43.86
CA LEU A 1145 -3.46 4.83 42.96
C LEU A 1145 -2.56 5.92 42.35
N PHE A 1146 -1.67 6.53 43.13
CA PHE A 1146 -0.71 7.49 42.58
C PHE A 1146 0.16 6.84 41.51
N ARG A 1147 0.58 5.59 41.74
CA ARG A 1147 1.38 4.82 40.77
C ARG A 1147 0.60 4.48 39.50
N THR A 1148 -0.65 4.01 39.56
CA THR A 1148 -1.42 3.68 38.35
C THR A 1148 -1.83 4.92 37.54
N LEU A 1149 -2.05 6.05 38.21
CA LEU A 1149 -2.22 7.32 37.51
C LEU A 1149 -0.91 7.76 36.85
N ASP A 1150 0.23 7.64 37.55
CA ASP A 1150 1.54 7.92 36.96
C ASP A 1150 1.92 6.93 35.83
N GLU A 1151 1.30 5.74 35.73
CA GLU A 1151 1.49 4.80 34.61
C GLU A 1151 0.64 5.13 33.37
N GLY A 1152 -0.57 5.67 33.53
CA GLY A 1152 -1.40 6.05 32.40
C GLY A 1152 -0.92 7.35 31.75
N GLN A 1153 -1.24 7.54 30.47
CA GLN A 1153 -0.93 8.80 29.79
C GLN A 1153 -1.86 9.93 30.25
N LEU A 1154 -1.47 10.61 31.33
CA LEU A 1154 -2.08 11.81 31.88
C LEU A 1154 -1.80 13.02 30.98
N GLU A 1155 -2.84 13.61 30.39
CA GLU A 1155 -2.76 14.89 29.68
C GLU A 1155 -3.61 15.92 30.42
N ALA A 1156 -3.12 17.14 30.63
CA ALA A 1156 -3.92 18.18 31.29
C ALA A 1156 -5.24 18.44 30.54
N GLY A 1157 -6.33 18.62 31.29
CA GLY A 1157 -7.64 18.93 30.75
C GLY A 1157 -7.83 20.43 30.53
N ASP A 1158 -9.08 20.82 30.33
CA ASP A 1158 -9.51 22.22 30.18
C ASP A 1158 -9.55 23.02 31.50
N ALA A 1159 -9.23 22.40 32.65
CA ALA A 1159 -9.19 23.04 33.97
C ALA A 1159 -8.11 22.42 34.89
N PRO A 1160 -7.58 23.12 35.92
CA PRO A 1160 -6.53 22.62 36.82
C PRO A 1160 -6.89 21.33 37.55
N GLU A 1161 -8.19 21.08 37.76
CA GLU A 1161 -8.71 19.88 38.39
C GLU A 1161 -8.99 18.72 37.41
N LYS A 1162 -8.93 18.92 36.09
CA LYS A 1162 -9.28 17.93 35.05
C LYS A 1162 -8.06 17.43 34.26
N PHE A 1163 -8.12 16.18 33.77
CA PHE A 1163 -7.10 15.60 32.89
C PHE A 1163 -7.63 14.44 32.03
N PHE A 1164 -7.10 14.21 30.83
CA PHE A 1164 -7.36 12.99 30.05
C PHE A 1164 -6.41 11.87 30.46
N ILE A 1165 -6.84 10.62 30.27
CA ILE A 1165 -6.07 9.42 30.55
C ILE A 1165 -6.20 8.41 29.40
N THR A 1166 -5.09 8.04 28.75
CA THR A 1166 -5.09 6.99 27.73
C THR A 1166 -4.51 5.69 28.29
N PHE A 1167 -5.30 4.61 28.22
CA PHE A 1167 -4.88 3.25 28.55
C PHE A 1167 -4.55 2.47 27.28
N GLN A 1168 -3.46 1.71 27.30
CA GLN A 1168 -2.99 0.96 26.14
C GLN A 1168 -2.68 -0.49 26.54
N VAL A 1169 -3.20 -1.45 25.77
CA VAL A 1169 -2.98 -2.88 26.01
C VAL A 1169 -2.46 -3.53 24.73
N GLY A 1170 -1.17 -3.83 24.72
CA GLY A 1170 -0.44 -4.17 23.49
C GLY A 1170 -0.38 -2.97 22.54
N ALA A 1171 -0.67 -3.20 21.26
CA ALA A 1171 -0.67 -2.13 20.25
C ALA A 1171 -2.03 -1.40 20.12
N ARG A 1172 -3.03 -1.80 20.93
CA ARG A 1172 -4.42 -1.31 20.86
C ARG A 1172 -4.72 -0.36 22.02
N LYS A 1173 -5.48 0.71 21.79
CA LYS A 1173 -5.70 1.82 22.75
C LYS A 1173 -7.16 2.01 23.16
N THR A 1174 -7.36 2.60 24.34
CA THR A 1174 -8.66 3.10 24.83
C THR A 1174 -8.46 4.38 25.65
N ARG A 1175 -9.18 5.47 25.34
CA ARG A 1175 -8.96 6.80 25.93
C ARG A 1175 -10.14 7.26 26.80
N PHE A 1176 -9.84 7.98 27.89
CA PHE A 1176 -10.79 8.52 28.88
C PHE A 1176 -10.46 9.97 29.32
N GLU A 1177 -11.37 10.61 30.06
CA GLU A 1177 -11.35 11.96 30.68
C GLU A 1177 -11.59 11.86 32.21
N VAL A 1178 -10.93 12.65 33.08
CA VAL A 1178 -10.81 12.49 34.56
C VAL A 1178 -10.82 13.84 35.35
N THR A 1179 -11.16 13.85 36.65
CA THR A 1179 -11.29 15.09 37.50
C THR A 1179 -10.94 14.91 39.02
N THR A 1180 -10.50 15.98 39.73
CA THR A 1180 -9.96 16.03 41.14
C THR A 1180 -10.62 17.08 42.09
N ASN A 1181 -10.11 17.31 43.32
CA ASN A 1181 -10.77 18.13 44.38
C ASN A 1181 -9.96 19.26 45.09
N SER A 1182 -8.72 19.60 44.74
CA SER A 1182 -7.94 20.68 45.40
C SER A 1182 -6.88 21.31 44.50
N VAL A 1183 -6.67 22.64 44.61
CA VAL A 1183 -5.65 23.39 43.84
C VAL A 1183 -4.21 23.19 44.33
N GLN A 1184 -4.01 22.83 45.61
CA GLN A 1184 -2.74 22.36 46.15
C GLN A 1184 -2.88 20.88 46.48
N HIS A 1185 -2.98 20.05 45.45
CA HIS A 1185 -3.11 18.61 45.61
C HIS A 1185 -1.75 17.93 45.84
N PRO A 1186 -1.69 16.83 46.62
CA PRO A 1186 -0.45 16.10 46.89
C PRO A 1186 0.08 15.33 45.66
N ILE A 1187 -0.66 15.30 44.55
CA ILE A 1187 -0.15 14.89 43.24
C ILE A 1187 0.94 15.89 42.82
N ARG A 1188 2.19 15.60 43.23
CA ARG A 1188 3.44 16.34 42.94
C ARG A 1188 3.62 17.67 43.73
N LEU A 1189 3.92 17.61 45.05
CA LEU A 1189 4.27 18.78 45.92
C LEU A 1189 5.78 19.12 45.98
N LYS A 1190 6.17 20.40 46.10
CA LYS A 1190 7.55 20.90 46.01
C LYS A 1190 8.46 20.68 47.23
N GLU A 1191 8.11 21.08 48.45
CA GLU A 1191 9.05 21.08 49.60
C GLU A 1191 9.58 19.69 49.94
N LEU A 1192 8.75 18.65 49.80
CA LEU A 1192 9.17 17.25 49.94
C LEU A 1192 10.22 16.82 48.91
N ARG A 1193 10.44 17.60 47.86
CA ARG A 1193 11.46 17.35 46.85
C ARG A 1193 12.74 18.16 47.09
N GLU A 1194 12.80 19.00 48.14
CA GLU A 1194 13.86 20.03 48.28
C GLU A 1194 14.68 20.04 49.59
N PHE A 1195 14.48 19.12 50.53
CA PHE A 1195 15.27 19.07 51.79
C PHE A 1195 16.49 18.14 51.71
N SER A 1196 17.59 18.46 52.41
CA SER A 1196 18.76 17.58 52.57
C SER A 1196 19.52 17.73 53.91
N CYS A 1197 20.53 16.89 54.13
CA CYS A 1197 21.35 16.81 55.35
C CYS A 1197 22.57 17.77 55.35
N PRO A 1198 23.16 18.16 56.51
CA PRO A 1198 24.31 19.09 56.62
C PRO A 1198 25.68 18.39 56.80
N GLU A 1199 26.82 18.97 56.36
CA GLU A 1199 28.07 18.17 56.14
C GLU A 1199 29.47 18.76 56.54
N GLY A 1200 29.72 20.07 56.72
CA GLY A 1200 31.09 20.60 56.98
C GLY A 1200 31.21 22.07 57.40
N LEU A 1201 32.41 22.49 57.89
CA LEU A 1201 32.79 23.86 58.30
C LEU A 1201 33.98 24.43 57.52
#